data_AF-A0A225UWV2-F1
#
_entry.id   AF-A0A225UWV2-F1
#
_cell.length_a   1.000
_cell.length_b   1.000
_cell.length_c   1.000
_cell.angle_alpha   90.00
_cell.angle_beta   90.00
_cell.angle_gamma   90.00
#
_symmetry.space_group_name_H-M   'P 1'
#
loop_
_entity.id
_entity.type
_entity.pdbx_description
1 polymer ?
#
loop_
_entity_poly.entity_id
_entity_poly.type
_entity_poly.pdbx_seq_one_letter_code
_entity_poly.pdbx_strand_id
1 'polypeptide(L)'
;MPHSHTDEAFLLLTAAQLVCNNCLVANGDESLTRVIDTFLDTVSRSLSLSAAYKIGSLRLLQYVACREPSSVDLCLRRWEFNNVTGQVAACGDLETLKWLIESYYPDEFLTEVVTQASDNGHLHILTWLWENHRNRGYWGGAELCHAMENKHYEVVQWLRSHVAIQYENAQSLIRLAAADGDIKLVQFLRENFDVEIIPALHTAVCNHQYDAVLWILNTYKCADLAADSMYSTAAAIGDLDMVKIMFEHGSVEHKEALFKAASHGHLHIVKWLHEEKGVSLDGEWLETTMSDSYVKIPMDVIKYFHQSTANFVPRCAMDAAVESGRVEFAEWVWVNSNARIPCSQQAIDLAARRGSLEMVQWLHEHYSRKLGSGTMHYAAENGHLEVVKWLHQNRSEGCRDATMARAALQGNLEIVKWLHSNRNEHFNLDGVMDAIAANGYLDVLQWFHEHRDKGCSIAAMDKAAACGHLDVVKWLHEHRKEGCSHRAMDGAAMNGHLKVVKWLHLNRFEGCSTRAIDTAAGNNHLKVVKWLHVNRSQRCTPLALEWLFSRSDNVLDTAAFVLSEFPECRAFRLRGTFRVARLEIVEWLLVHAPTALEECCLEVSSWNWYICDWLRRHHWLVCIQEYTGKAVTVFTKKSSIEM
;
A
#
# COMPACT_ATOMS: atom_id res chain seq x y z
N MET A 1 -29.76 20.44 33.85
CA MET A 1 -30.57 21.67 33.96
C MET A 1 -31.05 22.02 32.56
N PRO A 2 -32.35 22.23 32.32
CA PRO A 2 -32.89 22.39 30.98
C PRO A 2 -32.72 23.84 30.52
N HIS A 3 -31.89 24.07 29.50
CA HIS A 3 -31.93 25.33 28.76
C HIS A 3 -32.68 25.10 27.46
N SER A 4 -33.72 25.91 27.32
CA SER A 4 -34.68 26.01 26.22
C SER A 4 -34.02 25.90 24.85
N HIS A 5 -34.32 24.80 24.15
CA HIS A 5 -34.29 24.79 22.69
C HIS A 5 -35.38 25.75 22.20
N THR A 6 -34.99 26.88 21.62
CA THR A 6 -35.82 27.52 20.62
C THR A 6 -35.83 26.59 19.42
N ASP A 7 -36.94 25.90 19.20
CA ASP A 7 -37.28 25.24 17.93
C ASP A 7 -37.36 26.29 16.81
N GLU A 8 -36.21 26.82 16.38
CA GLU A 8 -36.12 27.35 15.03
C GLU A 8 -36.09 26.15 14.09
N ALA A 9 -37.28 25.76 13.63
CA ALA A 9 -37.43 24.80 12.56
C ALA A 9 -36.70 25.36 11.33
N PHE A 10 -35.46 24.92 11.11
CA PHE A 10 -34.75 25.15 9.86
C PHE A 10 -35.60 24.56 8.73
N LEU A 11 -36.32 25.41 7.99
CA LEU A 11 -37.04 25.02 6.78
C LEU A 11 -36.00 24.65 5.71
N LEU A 12 -35.57 23.39 5.75
CA LEU A 12 -34.38 22.88 5.07
C LEU A 12 -34.57 22.63 3.57
N LEU A 13 -35.81 22.63 3.06
CA LEU A 13 -36.11 22.60 1.62
C LEU A 13 -36.70 23.92 1.14
N THR A 14 -35.93 24.65 0.33
CA THR A 14 -36.40 25.89 -0.32
C THR A 14 -36.76 25.67 -1.79
N ALA A 15 -36.15 24.68 -2.45
CA ALA A 15 -36.54 24.18 -3.77
C ALA A 15 -35.95 22.77 -4.01
N ALA A 16 -36.64 21.93 -4.77
CA ALA A 16 -36.12 20.66 -5.29
C ALA A 16 -36.56 20.49 -6.76
N GLN A 17 -35.64 20.10 -7.63
CA GLN A 17 -35.93 19.77 -9.03
C GLN A 17 -35.94 18.24 -9.16
N LEU A 18 -37.11 17.65 -9.39
CA LEU A 18 -37.28 16.21 -9.59
C LEU A 18 -37.45 15.89 -11.08
N VAL A 19 -36.72 14.88 -11.57
CA VAL A 19 -36.97 14.23 -12.87
C VAL A 19 -37.67 12.90 -12.59
N CYS A 20 -38.95 12.79 -12.97
CA CYS A 20 -39.77 11.61 -12.72
C CYS A 20 -40.11 10.91 -14.04
N ASN A 21 -40.04 9.57 -14.06
CA ASN A 21 -40.45 8.78 -15.23
C ASN A 21 -41.98 8.72 -15.43
N ASN A 22 -42.78 9.09 -14.41
CA ASN A 22 -44.24 9.21 -14.48
C ASN A 22 -44.69 10.49 -13.75
N CYS A 23 -45.76 11.13 -14.22
CA CYS A 23 -46.33 12.34 -13.63
C CYS A 23 -46.72 12.10 -12.17
N LEU A 24 -46.06 12.80 -11.24
CA LEU A 24 -46.51 12.89 -9.85
C LEU A 24 -47.87 13.57 -9.84
N VAL A 25 -48.93 12.84 -9.47
CA VAL A 25 -50.26 13.41 -9.26
C VAL A 25 -50.25 14.09 -7.90
N ALA A 26 -49.73 15.31 -7.84
CA ALA A 26 -49.78 16.16 -6.65
C ALA A 26 -50.82 17.25 -6.88
N ASN A 27 -52.04 17.05 -6.37
CA ASN A 27 -52.88 18.18 -6.00
C ASN A 27 -52.19 18.82 -4.79
N GLY A 28 -52.01 20.14 -4.81
CA GLY A 28 -51.27 20.87 -3.79
C GLY A 28 -51.68 20.54 -2.34
N ASP A 29 -50.74 20.81 -1.44
CA ASP A 29 -50.74 20.62 0.02
C ASP A 29 -50.23 19.28 0.59
N GLU A 30 -49.21 19.39 1.45
CA GLU A 30 -48.57 18.44 2.39
C GLU A 30 -48.08 17.07 1.87
N SER A 31 -48.72 16.51 0.84
CA SER A 31 -48.45 15.18 0.29
C SER A 31 -47.06 15.11 -0.37
N LEU A 32 -46.70 16.09 -1.20
CA LEU A 32 -45.41 16.10 -1.89
C LEU A 32 -44.25 16.33 -0.90
N THR A 33 -44.43 17.26 0.04
CA THR A 33 -43.46 17.51 1.12
C THR A 33 -43.28 16.27 1.97
N ARG A 34 -44.36 15.56 2.34
CA ARG A 34 -44.28 14.27 3.04
C ARG A 34 -43.60 13.19 2.23
N VAL A 35 -43.82 13.10 0.92
CA VAL A 35 -43.14 12.12 0.05
C VAL A 35 -41.65 12.44 -0.07
N ILE A 36 -41.29 13.71 -0.22
CA ILE A 36 -39.90 14.16 -0.23
C ILE A 36 -39.26 13.92 1.13
N ASP A 37 -39.92 14.25 2.24
CA ASP A 37 -39.45 13.96 3.60
C ASP A 37 -39.28 12.47 3.83
N THR A 38 -40.23 11.65 3.39
CA THR A 38 -40.14 10.18 3.49
C THR A 38 -38.97 9.65 2.66
N PHE A 39 -38.77 10.17 1.45
CA PHE A 39 -37.65 9.80 0.59
C PHE A 39 -36.31 10.22 1.23
N LEU A 40 -36.20 11.44 1.72
CA LEU A 40 -34.99 11.92 2.38
C LEU A 40 -34.76 11.24 3.74
N ASP A 41 -35.82 10.79 4.44
CA ASP A 41 -35.73 9.94 5.64
C ASP A 41 -35.13 8.57 5.32
N THR A 42 -35.44 8.00 4.16
CA THR A 42 -34.82 6.75 3.74
C THR A 42 -33.33 6.94 3.43
N VAL A 43 -32.94 8.10 2.90
CA VAL A 43 -31.53 8.43 2.64
C VAL A 43 -30.77 8.69 3.94
N SER A 44 -31.32 9.49 4.86
CA SER A 44 -30.68 9.88 6.13
C SER A 44 -30.35 8.68 7.03
N ARG A 45 -31.24 7.68 7.10
CA ARG A 45 -31.01 6.47 7.94
C ARG A 45 -29.78 5.65 7.55
N SER A 46 -29.29 5.79 6.32
CA SER A 46 -28.19 4.98 5.78
C SER A 46 -26.92 5.78 5.48
N LEU A 47 -27.01 7.12 5.50
CA LEU A 47 -25.94 8.01 5.09
C LEU A 47 -25.22 8.55 6.33
N SER A 48 -23.94 8.22 6.49
CA SER A 48 -23.12 8.81 7.55
C SER A 48 -22.74 10.26 7.22
N LEU A 49 -22.35 11.05 8.23
CA LEU A 49 -21.89 12.42 8.04
C LEU A 49 -20.70 12.49 7.08
N SER A 50 -19.76 11.56 7.23
CA SER A 50 -18.61 11.42 6.33
C SER A 50 -19.02 11.17 4.88
N ALA A 51 -20.04 10.33 4.66
CA ALA A 51 -20.57 10.07 3.32
C ALA A 51 -21.34 11.27 2.75
N ALA A 52 -22.08 12.00 3.60
CA ALA A 52 -22.79 13.20 3.22
C ALA A 52 -21.83 14.34 2.81
N TYR A 53 -20.71 14.49 3.52
CA TYR A 53 -19.69 15.49 3.19
C TYR A 53 -19.08 15.24 1.80
N LYS A 54 -18.82 13.98 1.43
CA LYS A 54 -18.29 13.62 0.10
C LYS A 54 -19.21 13.99 -1.07
N ILE A 55 -20.49 14.22 -0.81
CA ILE A 55 -21.44 14.70 -1.83
C ILE A 55 -21.27 16.22 -2.08
N GLY A 56 -20.59 16.93 -1.17
CA GLY A 56 -20.14 18.32 -1.37
C GLY A 56 -21.16 19.38 -0.95
N SER A 57 -22.08 19.07 -0.03
CA SER A 57 -23.10 20.02 0.43
C SER A 57 -23.15 20.12 1.96
N LEU A 58 -22.76 21.28 2.51
CA LEU A 58 -22.92 21.61 3.93
C LEU A 58 -24.40 21.50 4.37
N ARG A 59 -25.33 21.88 3.50
CA ARG A 59 -26.77 21.78 3.77
C ARG A 59 -27.22 20.33 3.91
N LEU A 60 -26.68 19.41 3.12
CA LEU A 60 -26.95 17.98 3.27
C LEU A 60 -26.35 17.44 4.56
N LEU A 61 -25.16 17.90 4.95
CA LEU A 61 -24.53 17.53 6.21
C LEU A 61 -25.36 17.99 7.42
N GLN A 62 -25.80 19.24 7.41
CA GLN A 62 -26.73 19.81 8.40
C GLN A 62 -28.04 19.01 8.47
N TYR A 63 -28.60 18.67 7.31
CA TYR A 63 -29.81 17.86 7.22
C TYR A 63 -29.65 16.48 7.87
N VAL A 64 -28.54 15.78 7.59
CA VAL A 64 -28.24 14.47 8.18
C VAL A 64 -28.05 14.58 9.69
N ALA A 65 -27.31 15.59 10.15
CA ALA A 65 -27.08 15.84 11.58
C ALA A 65 -28.37 16.12 12.36
N CYS A 66 -29.27 16.95 11.82
CA CYS A 66 -30.54 17.27 12.49
C CYS A 66 -31.47 16.05 12.65
N ARG A 67 -31.32 15.02 11.82
CA ARG A 67 -32.11 13.78 11.88
C ARG A 67 -31.37 12.62 12.52
N GLU A 68 -30.21 12.88 13.13
CA GLU A 68 -29.50 11.86 13.88
C GLU A 68 -30.34 11.43 15.10
N PRO A 69 -30.60 10.13 15.27
CA PRO A 69 -31.46 9.68 16.37
C PRO A 69 -30.82 9.97 17.73
N SER A 70 -31.64 10.37 18.71
CA SER A 70 -31.16 10.64 20.07
C SER A 70 -30.59 9.40 20.79
N SER A 71 -30.79 8.21 20.21
CA SER A 71 -30.30 6.93 20.69
C SER A 71 -28.96 6.50 20.07
N VAL A 72 -28.28 7.37 19.31
CA VAL A 72 -26.96 7.03 18.77
C VAL A 72 -25.96 6.84 19.91
N ASP A 73 -25.18 5.77 19.80
CA ASP A 73 -24.08 5.50 20.73
C ASP A 73 -23.06 6.65 20.71
N LEU A 74 -22.74 7.19 21.89
CA LEU A 74 -21.85 8.35 22.03
C LEU A 74 -20.45 8.09 21.43
N CYS A 75 -19.93 6.87 21.51
CA CYS A 75 -18.63 6.52 20.93
C CYS A 75 -18.68 6.53 19.39
N LEU A 76 -19.78 6.03 18.80
CA LEU A 76 -20.00 6.08 17.35
C LEU A 76 -20.20 7.50 16.85
N ARG A 77 -20.93 8.33 17.61
CA ARG A 77 -21.07 9.76 17.29
C ARG A 77 -19.71 10.45 17.30
N ARG A 78 -18.87 10.23 18.33
CA ARG A 78 -17.52 10.81 18.38
C ARG A 78 -16.65 10.31 17.22
N TRP A 79 -16.72 9.02 16.91
CA TRP A 79 -16.00 8.43 15.78
C TRP A 79 -16.35 9.09 14.45
N GLU A 80 -17.64 9.18 14.12
CA GLU A 80 -18.08 9.81 12.87
C GLU A 80 -17.78 11.31 12.85
N PHE A 81 -17.88 11.99 13.99
CA PHE A 81 -17.48 13.38 14.13
C PHE A 81 -15.98 13.60 13.84
N ASN A 82 -15.09 12.78 14.42
CA ASN A 82 -13.65 12.88 14.17
C ASN A 82 -13.28 12.48 12.73
N ASN A 83 -14.01 11.53 12.12
CA ASN A 83 -13.85 11.19 10.71
C ASN A 83 -14.20 12.35 9.78
N VAL A 84 -15.39 12.94 9.96
CA VAL A 84 -15.86 14.01 9.08
C VAL A 84 -15.05 15.29 9.28
N THR A 85 -14.71 15.65 10.52
CA THR A 85 -13.86 16.82 10.78
C THR A 85 -12.46 16.65 10.21
N GLY A 86 -11.87 15.44 10.26
CA GLY A 86 -10.60 15.14 9.58
C GLY A 86 -10.69 15.29 8.06
N GLN A 87 -11.77 14.80 7.42
CA GLN A 87 -12.00 14.97 5.98
C GLN A 87 -12.15 16.44 5.59
N VAL A 88 -12.93 17.19 6.36
CA VAL A 88 -13.17 18.63 6.16
C VAL A 88 -11.85 19.40 6.30
N ALA A 89 -11.04 19.05 7.31
CA ALA A 89 -9.72 19.64 7.52
C ALA A 89 -8.76 19.37 6.36
N ALA A 90 -8.72 18.13 5.85
CA ALA A 90 -7.91 17.78 4.69
C ALA A 90 -8.31 18.57 3.43
N CYS A 91 -9.61 18.88 3.27
CA CYS A 91 -10.11 19.69 2.16
C CYS A 91 -9.96 21.21 2.34
N GLY A 92 -9.56 21.69 3.53
CA GLY A 92 -9.40 23.13 3.80
C GLY A 92 -10.71 23.90 4.02
N ASP A 93 -11.84 23.19 4.20
CA ASP A 93 -13.17 23.78 4.32
C ASP A 93 -13.46 24.27 5.75
N LEU A 94 -13.02 25.49 6.04
CA LEU A 94 -13.16 26.12 7.36
C LEU A 94 -14.63 26.40 7.74
N GLU A 95 -15.51 26.64 6.78
CA GLU A 95 -16.92 26.97 7.06
C GLU A 95 -17.66 25.74 7.62
N THR A 96 -17.55 24.61 6.93
CA THR A 96 -18.10 23.34 7.42
C THR A 96 -17.48 22.94 8.75
N LEU A 97 -16.17 23.18 8.92
CA LEU A 97 -15.46 22.84 10.15
C LEU A 97 -15.96 23.65 11.36
N LYS A 98 -16.18 24.96 11.19
CA LYS A 98 -16.77 25.83 12.23
C LYS A 98 -18.13 25.32 12.65
N TRP A 99 -19.00 25.03 11.69
CA TRP A 99 -20.33 24.51 12.00
C TRP A 99 -20.27 23.18 12.77
N LEU A 100 -19.40 22.26 12.36
CA LEU A 100 -19.21 20.98 13.07
C LEU A 100 -18.74 21.19 14.52
N ILE A 101 -17.74 22.04 14.71
CA ILE A 101 -17.04 22.22 15.99
C ILE A 101 -17.77 23.15 16.96
N GLU A 102 -18.52 24.13 16.47
CA GLU A 102 -19.19 25.15 17.30
C GLU A 102 -20.69 24.87 17.47
N SER A 103 -21.34 24.27 16.47
CA SER A 103 -22.81 24.06 16.49
C SER A 103 -23.21 22.60 16.67
N TYR A 104 -22.57 21.67 15.96
CA TYR A 104 -22.96 20.27 15.99
C TYR A 104 -22.46 19.53 17.25
N TYR A 105 -21.16 19.64 17.58
CA TYR A 105 -20.60 18.97 18.76
C TYR A 105 -19.55 19.83 19.51
N PRO A 106 -20.02 20.80 20.34
CA PRO A 106 -19.21 21.92 20.84
C PRO A 106 -18.10 21.64 21.87
N ASP A 107 -18.01 20.43 22.42
CA ASP A 107 -17.07 20.13 23.52
C ASP A 107 -16.10 18.97 23.23
N GLU A 108 -16.21 18.36 22.06
CA GLU A 108 -15.49 17.13 21.75
C GLU A 108 -14.02 17.36 21.37
N PHE A 109 -13.16 16.38 21.68
CA PHE A 109 -11.74 16.38 21.32
C PHE A 109 -11.52 15.93 19.86
N LEU A 110 -10.74 16.73 19.13
CA LEU A 110 -10.46 16.63 17.70
C LEU A 110 -9.22 15.77 17.48
N THR A 111 -9.43 14.49 17.20
CA THR A 111 -8.32 13.53 17.12
C THR A 111 -7.57 13.57 15.78
N GLU A 112 -8.21 14.05 14.71
CA GLU A 112 -7.68 13.99 13.34
C GLU A 112 -7.47 15.38 12.70
N VAL A 113 -8.10 16.43 13.22
CA VAL A 113 -8.18 17.72 12.51
C VAL A 113 -6.80 18.39 12.35
N VAL A 114 -5.99 18.41 13.41
CA VAL A 114 -4.68 19.10 13.39
C VAL A 114 -3.71 18.39 12.46
N THR A 115 -3.65 17.05 12.51
CA THR A 115 -2.79 16.26 11.63
C THR A 115 -3.19 16.44 10.17
N GLN A 116 -4.48 16.28 9.85
CA GLN A 116 -4.98 16.43 8.47
C GLN A 116 -4.83 17.84 7.91
N ALA A 117 -5.05 18.88 8.72
CA ALA A 117 -4.80 20.27 8.30
C ALA A 117 -3.31 20.51 8.03
N SER A 118 -2.42 19.94 8.84
CA SER A 118 -0.98 20.05 8.67
C SER A 118 -0.47 19.29 7.44
N ASP A 119 -0.94 18.06 7.23
CA ASP A 119 -0.64 17.22 6.06
C ASP A 119 -0.98 17.90 4.74
N ASN A 120 -2.05 18.70 4.71
CA ASN A 120 -2.56 19.35 3.51
C ASN A 120 -2.24 20.86 3.42
N GLY A 121 -1.48 21.40 4.38
CA GLY A 121 -0.98 22.78 4.31
C GLY A 121 -1.99 23.88 4.67
N HIS A 122 -3.06 23.56 5.40
CA HIS A 122 -4.16 24.48 5.70
C HIS A 122 -3.89 25.35 6.94
N LEU A 123 -3.00 26.34 6.81
CA LEU A 123 -2.62 27.24 7.91
C LEU A 123 -3.79 28.02 8.51
N HIS A 124 -4.78 28.41 7.70
CA HIS A 124 -5.99 29.12 8.18
C HIS A 124 -6.84 28.28 9.14
N ILE A 125 -6.85 26.96 8.98
CA ILE A 125 -7.52 26.04 9.92
C ILE A 125 -6.72 25.93 11.21
N LEU A 126 -5.41 25.75 11.12
CA LEU A 126 -4.53 25.62 12.29
C LEU A 126 -4.54 26.88 13.16
N THR A 127 -4.45 28.06 12.55
CA THR A 127 -4.54 29.36 13.23
C THR A 127 -5.89 29.55 13.92
N TRP A 128 -7.00 29.29 13.21
CA TRP A 128 -8.33 29.37 13.80
C TRP A 128 -8.51 28.41 14.98
N LEU A 129 -8.06 27.15 14.85
CA LEU A 129 -8.10 26.18 15.94
C LEU A 129 -7.25 26.63 17.13
N TRP A 130 -6.08 27.21 16.89
CA TRP A 130 -5.20 27.69 17.94
C TRP A 130 -5.79 28.86 18.73
N GLU A 131 -6.46 29.79 18.04
CA GLU A 131 -7.07 30.96 18.68
C GLU A 131 -8.35 30.62 19.45
N ASN A 132 -9.17 29.70 18.92
CA ASN A 132 -10.52 29.47 19.43
C ASN A 132 -10.70 28.14 20.18
N HIS A 133 -9.90 27.13 19.84
CA HIS A 133 -10.08 25.74 20.29
C HIS A 133 -8.78 25.02 20.66
N ARG A 134 -7.76 25.76 21.14
CA ARG A 134 -6.40 25.23 21.39
C ARG A 134 -6.35 23.91 22.15
N ASN A 135 -7.16 23.77 23.21
CA ASN A 135 -7.14 22.60 24.09
C ASN A 135 -7.89 21.38 23.53
N ARG A 136 -8.47 21.49 22.32
CA ARG A 136 -9.32 20.45 21.73
C ARG A 136 -8.60 19.61 20.67
N GLY A 137 -7.30 19.80 20.42
CA GLY A 137 -6.56 19.04 19.41
C GLY A 137 -5.18 18.59 19.87
N TYR A 138 -4.58 17.67 19.14
CA TYR A 138 -3.20 17.26 19.35
C TYR A 138 -2.24 18.36 18.89
N TRP A 139 -1.38 18.81 19.79
CA TRP A 139 -0.28 19.73 19.50
C TRP A 139 1.03 19.20 20.13
N GLY A 140 2.15 19.43 19.46
CA GLY A 140 3.49 18.94 19.78
C GLY A 140 3.78 17.54 19.26
N GLY A 141 2.91 17.01 18.40
CA GLY A 141 2.88 15.63 17.93
C GLY A 141 3.49 15.45 16.53
N ALA A 142 2.81 14.65 15.71
CA ALA A 142 3.19 14.34 14.34
C ALA A 142 2.95 15.48 13.34
N GLU A 143 2.21 16.53 13.72
CA GLU A 143 1.78 17.58 12.79
C GLU A 143 2.95 18.34 12.17
N LEU A 144 4.02 18.59 12.92
CA LEU A 144 5.22 19.25 12.39
C LEU A 144 5.96 18.33 11.40
N CYS A 145 6.06 17.02 11.70
CA CYS A 145 6.64 16.04 10.78
C CYS A 145 5.88 16.01 9.46
N HIS A 146 4.55 15.91 9.53
CA HIS A 146 3.65 15.89 8.38
C HIS A 146 3.76 17.15 7.51
N ALA A 147 3.84 18.33 8.11
CA ALA A 147 4.05 19.58 7.37
C ALA A 147 5.41 19.62 6.66
N MET A 148 6.46 19.12 7.31
CA MET A 148 7.80 19.06 6.72
C MET A 148 7.87 18.04 5.56
N GLU A 149 7.28 16.85 5.75
CA GLU A 149 7.23 15.80 4.72
C GLU A 149 6.52 16.27 3.45
N ASN A 150 5.43 17.02 3.61
CA ASN A 150 4.65 17.58 2.51
C ASN A 150 5.11 18.97 2.06
N LYS A 151 6.22 19.50 2.61
CA LYS A 151 6.86 20.79 2.24
C LYS A 151 5.96 22.01 2.42
N HIS A 152 5.12 22.01 3.45
CA HIS A 152 4.25 23.14 3.81
C HIS A 152 4.99 24.15 4.70
N TYR A 153 5.93 24.90 4.12
CA TYR A 153 6.86 25.78 4.85
C TYR A 153 6.17 26.81 5.76
N GLU A 154 5.04 27.38 5.32
CA GLU A 154 4.29 28.35 6.14
C GLU A 154 3.73 27.72 7.41
N VAL A 155 3.21 26.49 7.30
CA VAL A 155 2.73 25.70 8.44
C VAL A 155 3.88 25.34 9.36
N VAL A 156 5.04 24.93 8.82
CA VAL A 156 6.24 24.62 9.61
C VAL A 156 6.70 25.82 10.43
N GLN A 157 6.80 27.01 9.83
CA GLN A 157 7.22 28.23 10.54
C GLN A 157 6.23 28.63 11.64
N TRP A 158 4.94 28.52 11.35
CA TRP A 158 3.91 28.83 12.31
C TRP A 158 3.91 27.83 13.49
N LEU A 159 3.98 26.53 13.22
CA LEU A 159 4.04 25.49 14.25
C LEU A 159 5.27 25.68 15.16
N ARG A 160 6.44 25.99 14.60
CA ARG A 160 7.67 26.24 15.38
C ARG A 160 7.57 27.41 16.35
N SER A 161 6.78 28.43 16.03
CA SER A 161 6.65 29.61 16.88
C SER A 161 5.59 29.47 17.97
N HIS A 162 4.65 28.53 17.81
CA HIS A 162 3.48 28.42 18.67
C HIS A 162 3.47 27.12 19.49
N VAL A 163 4.04 26.03 18.97
CA VAL A 163 3.92 24.68 19.51
C VAL A 163 5.24 24.19 20.09
N ALA A 164 5.21 23.65 21.31
CA ALA A 164 6.37 23.03 21.94
C ALA A 164 6.62 21.63 21.35
N ILE A 165 7.86 21.36 20.94
CA ILE A 165 8.28 20.06 20.38
C ILE A 165 8.39 19.03 21.51
N GLN A 166 7.79 17.85 21.32
CA GLN A 166 7.91 16.72 22.25
C GLN A 166 9.13 15.84 21.92
N TYR A 167 9.73 15.26 22.96
CA TYR A 167 10.95 14.44 22.86
C TYR A 167 10.77 13.23 21.93
N GLU A 168 9.60 12.59 22.00
CA GLU A 168 9.25 11.37 21.27
C GLU A 168 9.30 11.56 19.74
N ASN A 169 9.11 12.79 19.26
CA ASN A 169 9.13 13.12 17.83
C ASN A 169 10.48 13.67 17.36
N ALA A 170 11.37 14.04 18.29
CA ALA A 170 12.64 14.70 17.99
C ALA A 170 13.52 13.87 17.03
N GLN A 171 13.52 12.53 17.17
CA GLN A 171 14.28 11.63 16.29
C GLN A 171 13.74 11.56 14.85
N SER A 172 12.44 11.74 14.65
CA SER A 172 11.85 11.83 13.30
C SER A 172 12.05 13.23 12.73
N LEU A 173 11.84 14.26 13.55
CA LEU A 173 12.03 15.66 13.18
C LEU A 173 13.46 15.97 12.75
N ILE A 174 14.48 15.43 13.42
CA ILE A 174 15.88 15.68 13.05
C ILE A 174 16.22 15.10 11.67
N ARG A 175 15.62 13.95 11.30
CA ARG A 175 15.79 13.36 9.96
C ARG A 175 15.15 14.22 8.89
N LEU A 176 13.93 14.71 9.13
CA LEU A 176 13.22 15.60 8.21
C LEU A 176 13.90 16.97 8.08
N ALA A 177 14.38 17.53 9.19
CA ALA A 177 15.15 18.77 9.20
C ALA A 177 16.44 18.63 8.39
N ALA A 178 17.14 17.50 8.54
CA ALA A 178 18.32 17.19 7.76
C ALA A 178 18.02 16.95 6.27
N ALA A 179 16.84 16.43 5.93
CA ALA A 179 16.39 16.27 4.54
C ALA A 179 16.13 17.63 3.84
N ASP A 180 15.57 18.59 4.57
CA ASP A 180 15.27 19.95 4.07
C ASP A 180 16.48 20.89 4.13
N GLY A 181 17.52 20.51 4.88
CA GLY A 181 18.72 21.33 5.07
C GLY A 181 18.59 22.39 6.18
N ASP A 182 17.61 22.28 7.08
CA ASP A 182 17.41 23.21 8.19
C ASP A 182 18.39 22.94 9.34
N ILE A 183 19.62 23.44 9.18
CA ILE A 183 20.71 23.31 10.15
C ILE A 183 20.31 23.85 11.52
N LYS A 184 19.52 24.94 11.57
CA LYS A 184 19.10 25.56 12.84
C LYS A 184 18.18 24.64 13.61
N LEU A 185 17.26 23.97 12.93
CA LEU A 185 16.38 22.99 13.56
C LEU A 185 17.15 21.74 14.00
N VAL A 186 18.10 21.26 13.19
CA VAL A 186 18.98 20.14 13.58
C VAL A 186 19.79 20.48 14.85
N GLN A 187 20.38 21.68 14.92
CA GLN A 187 21.08 22.19 16.11
C GLN A 187 20.18 22.25 17.33
N PHE A 188 19.03 22.91 17.20
CA PHE A 188 18.05 23.04 18.27
C PHE A 188 17.63 21.66 18.82
N LEU A 189 17.34 20.71 17.94
CA LEU A 189 16.91 19.37 18.35
C LEU A 189 18.02 18.63 19.09
N ARG A 190 19.28 18.80 18.68
CA ARG A 190 20.41 18.11 19.31
C ARG A 190 20.85 18.72 20.63
N GLU A 191 20.65 20.02 20.82
CA GLU A 191 20.93 20.71 22.09
C GLU A 191 19.86 20.45 23.14
N ASN A 192 18.60 20.25 22.73
CA ASN A 192 17.47 20.13 23.64
C ASN A 192 17.00 18.68 23.84
N PHE A 193 17.36 17.73 22.96
CA PHE A 193 16.93 16.34 23.01
C PHE A 193 18.10 15.37 22.75
N ASP A 194 18.09 14.21 23.41
CA ASP A 194 19.09 13.16 23.21
C ASP A 194 18.77 12.30 21.96
N VAL A 195 18.98 12.90 20.78
CA VAL A 195 18.67 12.28 19.47
C VAL A 195 19.91 11.80 18.72
N GLU A 196 19.82 10.65 18.06
CA GLU A 196 20.88 10.10 17.22
C GLU A 196 21.06 10.93 15.94
N ILE A 197 22.32 11.28 15.64
CA ILE A 197 22.67 12.13 14.49
C ILE A 197 22.94 11.32 13.20
N ILE A 198 23.31 10.04 13.31
CA ILE A 198 23.65 9.20 12.15
C ILE A 198 22.49 9.08 11.15
N PRO A 199 21.23 8.83 11.58
CA PRO A 199 20.10 8.78 10.64
C PRO A 199 19.83 10.12 9.95
N ALA A 200 20.12 11.24 10.63
CA ALA A 200 19.99 12.58 10.06
C ALA A 200 21.07 12.81 8.99
N LEU A 201 22.32 12.41 9.24
CA LEU A 201 23.40 12.46 8.25
C LEU A 201 23.06 11.67 6.99
N HIS A 202 22.61 10.42 7.13
CA HIS A 202 22.20 9.59 5.98
C HIS A 202 21.12 10.30 5.15
N THR A 203 20.13 10.88 5.82
CA THR A 203 19.02 11.57 5.15
C THR A 203 19.50 12.84 4.44
N ALA A 204 20.41 13.62 5.04
CA ALA A 204 21.01 14.79 4.41
C ALA A 204 21.81 14.43 3.14
N VAL A 205 22.59 13.34 3.19
CA VAL A 205 23.32 12.81 2.02
C VAL A 205 22.37 12.43 0.89
N CYS A 206 21.31 11.68 1.21
CA CYS A 206 20.31 11.26 0.22
C CYS A 206 19.55 12.42 -0.44
N ASN A 207 19.48 13.60 0.21
CA ASN A 207 18.77 14.77 -0.29
C ASN A 207 19.71 15.89 -0.79
N HIS A 208 21.01 15.61 -0.99
CA HIS A 208 21.98 16.58 -1.50
C HIS A 208 22.16 17.83 -0.62
N GLN A 209 22.00 17.70 0.70
CA GLN A 209 22.09 18.82 1.63
C GLN A 209 23.53 19.05 2.09
N TYR A 210 24.36 19.66 1.23
CA TYR A 210 25.80 19.84 1.46
C TYR A 210 26.13 20.58 2.76
N ASP A 211 25.46 21.71 3.03
CA ASP A 211 25.73 22.52 4.21
C ASP A 211 25.41 21.79 5.51
N ALA A 212 24.31 21.02 5.51
CA ALA A 212 23.93 20.19 6.65
C ALA A 212 24.93 19.05 6.88
N VAL A 213 25.37 18.37 5.81
CA VAL A 213 26.41 17.33 5.90
C VAL A 213 27.73 17.90 6.40
N LEU A 214 28.19 19.03 5.86
CA LEU A 214 29.41 19.70 6.29
C LEU A 214 29.33 20.11 7.76
N TRP A 215 28.21 20.66 8.20
CA TRP A 215 28.00 21.01 9.59
C TRP A 215 28.08 19.78 10.50
N ILE A 216 27.42 18.67 10.14
CA ILE A 216 27.46 17.42 10.92
C ILE A 216 28.88 16.86 10.98
N LEU A 217 29.59 16.75 9.85
CA LEU A 217 30.94 16.18 9.77
C LEU A 217 32.00 17.02 10.50
N ASN A 218 31.85 18.35 10.53
CA ASN A 218 32.75 19.22 11.28
C ASN A 218 32.48 19.17 12.79
N THR A 219 31.24 18.90 13.18
CA THR A 219 30.82 18.90 14.59
C THR A 219 31.11 17.56 15.27
N TYR A 220 30.97 16.45 14.54
CA TYR A 220 31.10 15.09 15.05
C TYR A 220 32.28 14.36 14.39
N LYS A 221 33.03 13.58 15.17
CA LYS A 221 34.15 12.80 14.62
C LYS A 221 33.63 11.72 13.67
N CYS A 222 34.28 11.59 12.52
CA CYS A 222 33.87 10.69 11.45
C CYS A 222 33.84 9.20 11.84
N ALA A 223 34.76 8.76 12.72
CA ALA A 223 34.80 7.38 13.22
C ALA A 223 33.54 6.99 14.03
N ASP A 224 32.84 7.96 14.62
CA ASP A 224 31.63 7.72 15.42
C ASP A 224 30.36 7.70 14.55
N LEU A 225 30.45 8.04 13.25
CA LEU A 225 29.31 8.29 12.36
C LEU A 225 29.00 7.17 11.35
N ALA A 226 29.75 6.06 11.36
CA ALA A 226 29.65 5.01 10.32
C ALA A 226 29.74 5.58 8.89
N ALA A 227 30.65 6.55 8.68
CA ALA A 227 30.75 7.34 7.46
C ALA A 227 31.01 6.51 6.18
N ASP A 228 31.54 5.30 6.30
CA ASP A 228 31.82 4.38 5.17
C ASP A 228 30.54 3.98 4.42
N SER A 229 29.46 3.73 5.16
CA SER A 229 28.16 3.42 4.57
C SER A 229 27.57 4.65 3.86
N MET A 230 27.83 5.85 4.37
CA MET A 230 27.32 7.08 3.75
C MET A 230 28.11 7.46 2.50
N TYR A 231 29.43 7.24 2.52
CA TYR A 231 30.31 7.46 1.38
C TYR A 231 29.93 6.60 0.17
N SER A 232 29.68 5.31 0.40
CA SER A 232 29.18 4.41 -0.65
C SER A 232 27.77 4.77 -1.13
N THR A 233 26.92 5.32 -0.25
CA THR A 233 25.59 5.83 -0.60
C THR A 233 25.68 7.08 -1.51
N ALA A 234 26.53 8.04 -1.17
CA ALA A 234 26.78 9.22 -2.01
C ALA A 234 27.28 8.83 -3.42
N ALA A 235 28.15 7.81 -3.48
CA ALA A 235 28.64 7.25 -4.73
C ALA A 235 27.54 6.55 -5.55
N ALA A 236 26.56 5.90 -4.92
CA ALA A 236 25.40 5.32 -5.59
C ALA A 236 24.47 6.39 -6.19
N ILE A 237 24.30 7.51 -5.49
CA ILE A 237 23.46 8.64 -5.92
C ILE A 237 24.07 9.35 -7.13
N GLY A 238 25.40 9.45 -7.19
CA GLY A 238 26.12 10.11 -8.30
C GLY A 238 26.64 11.50 -7.99
N ASP A 239 26.60 11.89 -6.72
CA ASP A 239 26.99 13.21 -6.25
C ASP A 239 28.50 13.26 -5.96
N LEU A 240 29.29 13.67 -6.96
CA LEU A 240 30.75 13.72 -6.84
C LEU A 240 31.22 14.70 -5.77
N ASP A 241 30.54 15.83 -5.61
CA ASP A 241 30.94 16.85 -4.64
C ASP A 241 30.66 16.35 -3.22
N MET A 242 29.53 15.67 -2.99
CA MET A 242 29.27 14.98 -1.72
C MET A 242 30.30 13.89 -1.43
N VAL A 243 30.65 13.07 -2.43
CA VAL A 243 31.69 12.04 -2.30
C VAL A 243 33.05 12.66 -1.93
N LYS A 244 33.41 13.81 -2.52
CA LYS A 244 34.63 14.56 -2.17
C LYS A 244 34.59 15.09 -0.74
N ILE A 245 33.48 15.71 -0.33
CA ILE A 245 33.28 16.21 1.04
C ILE A 245 33.47 15.08 2.05
N MET A 246 32.82 13.93 1.82
CA MET A 246 32.94 12.78 2.71
C MET A 246 34.34 12.18 2.73
N PHE A 247 35.02 12.15 1.57
CA PHE A 247 36.40 11.70 1.45
C PHE A 247 37.38 12.55 2.26
N GLU A 248 37.22 13.88 2.25
CA GLU A 248 38.08 14.79 3.00
C GLU A 248 37.96 14.62 4.52
N HIS A 249 36.83 14.08 4.99
CA HIS A 249 36.50 14.00 6.41
C HIS A 249 36.63 12.57 7.01
N GLY A 250 37.03 11.52 6.27
CA GLY A 250 37.07 10.15 6.82
C GLY A 250 37.92 9.08 6.10
N SER A 251 38.25 7.99 6.81
CA SER A 251 38.93 6.79 6.30
C SER A 251 37.93 5.84 5.64
N VAL A 252 37.66 6.05 4.36
CA VAL A 252 36.53 5.42 3.66
C VAL A 252 36.86 4.12 2.93
N GLU A 253 35.94 3.14 2.95
CA GLU A 253 36.04 1.93 2.13
C GLU A 253 35.87 2.25 0.63
N HIS A 254 37.00 2.46 -0.05
CA HIS A 254 37.02 2.92 -1.45
C HIS A 254 36.43 1.92 -2.46
N LYS A 255 36.56 0.61 -2.21
CA LYS A 255 36.09 -0.43 -3.15
C LYS A 255 34.56 -0.53 -3.19
N GLU A 256 33.88 -0.32 -2.06
CA GLU A 256 32.41 -0.34 -2.02
C GLU A 256 31.82 0.89 -2.73
N ALA A 257 32.39 2.07 -2.54
CA ALA A 257 31.97 3.27 -3.26
C ALA A 257 32.19 3.15 -4.77
N LEU A 258 33.33 2.59 -5.19
CA LEU A 258 33.62 2.30 -6.60
C LEU A 258 32.58 1.32 -7.19
N PHE A 259 32.24 0.27 -6.45
CA PHE A 259 31.19 -0.69 -6.82
C PHE A 259 29.83 0.00 -7.02
N LYS A 260 29.42 0.84 -6.06
CA LYS A 260 28.15 1.58 -6.11
C LYS A 260 28.11 2.60 -7.26
N ALA A 261 29.17 3.37 -7.46
CA ALA A 261 29.26 4.33 -8.56
C ALA A 261 29.16 3.63 -9.92
N ALA A 262 29.87 2.52 -10.09
CA ALA A 262 29.88 1.76 -11.34
C ALA A 262 28.52 1.11 -11.64
N SER A 263 27.88 0.49 -10.64
CA SER A 263 26.57 -0.16 -10.80
C SER A 263 25.43 0.82 -11.12
N HIS A 264 25.58 2.11 -10.79
CA HIS A 264 24.61 3.17 -11.10
C HIS A 264 25.02 4.04 -12.30
N GLY A 265 26.19 3.80 -12.90
CA GLY A 265 26.60 4.48 -14.14
C GLY A 265 27.35 5.79 -13.97
N HIS A 266 27.87 6.09 -12.78
CA HIS A 266 28.52 7.36 -12.48
C HIS A 266 30.00 7.35 -12.89
N LEU A 267 30.25 7.40 -14.20
CA LEU A 267 31.61 7.33 -14.78
C LEU A 267 32.56 8.40 -14.23
N HIS A 268 32.06 9.61 -13.96
CA HIS A 268 32.86 10.71 -13.39
C HIS A 268 33.39 10.36 -11.99
N ILE A 269 32.59 9.70 -11.15
CA ILE A 269 33.05 9.23 -9.83
C ILE A 269 34.01 8.05 -9.97
N VAL A 270 33.72 7.12 -10.88
CA VAL A 270 34.61 5.98 -11.16
C VAL A 270 36.00 6.46 -11.61
N LYS A 271 36.06 7.43 -12.51
CA LYS A 271 37.32 8.07 -12.96
C LYS A 271 38.03 8.75 -11.81
N TRP A 272 37.31 9.55 -11.03
CA TRP A 272 37.88 10.25 -9.89
C TRP A 272 38.50 9.28 -8.85
N LEU A 273 37.80 8.19 -8.51
CA LEU A 273 38.31 7.17 -7.59
C LEU A 273 39.54 6.44 -8.15
N HIS A 274 39.53 6.07 -9.43
CA HIS A 274 40.62 5.33 -10.04
C HIS A 274 41.85 6.22 -10.34
N GLU A 275 41.65 7.34 -11.05
CA GLU A 275 42.72 8.18 -11.59
C GLU A 275 43.31 9.14 -10.53
N GLU A 276 42.45 9.81 -9.75
CA GLU A 276 42.92 10.80 -8.77
C GLU A 276 43.23 10.18 -7.41
N LYS A 277 42.48 9.16 -6.99
CA LYS A 277 42.65 8.50 -5.67
C LYS A 277 43.42 7.19 -5.72
N GLY A 278 43.74 6.67 -6.91
CA GLY A 278 44.58 5.48 -7.06
C GLY A 278 43.92 4.18 -6.58
N VAL A 279 42.58 4.12 -6.55
CA VAL A 279 41.84 2.90 -6.20
C VAL A 279 42.06 1.86 -7.29
N SER A 280 42.76 0.77 -6.98
CA SER A 280 43.12 -0.27 -7.95
C SER A 280 41.88 -0.92 -8.58
N LEU A 281 41.85 -0.91 -9.92
CA LEU A 281 40.97 -1.74 -10.74
C LEU A 281 41.73 -3.01 -11.14
N ASP A 282 41.38 -4.14 -10.55
CA ASP A 282 41.94 -5.45 -10.90
C ASP A 282 40.87 -6.39 -11.47
N GLY A 283 41.30 -7.35 -12.30
CA GLY A 283 40.40 -8.30 -12.95
C GLY A 283 39.72 -9.26 -11.97
N GLU A 284 40.35 -9.54 -10.83
CA GLU A 284 39.78 -10.37 -9.77
C GLU A 284 38.55 -9.70 -9.14
N TRP A 285 38.62 -8.39 -8.86
CA TRP A 285 37.50 -7.61 -8.37
C TRP A 285 36.32 -7.59 -9.36
N LEU A 286 36.60 -7.43 -10.66
CA LEU A 286 35.57 -7.49 -11.69
C LEU A 286 34.89 -8.86 -11.77
N GLU A 287 35.65 -9.95 -11.60
CA GLU A 287 35.13 -11.33 -11.67
C GLU A 287 34.37 -11.73 -10.40
N THR A 288 34.81 -11.29 -9.23
CA THR A 288 34.27 -11.73 -7.93
C THR A 288 33.19 -10.80 -7.39
N THR A 289 33.46 -9.49 -7.39
CA THR A 289 32.63 -8.50 -6.69
C THR A 289 31.58 -7.89 -7.63
N MET A 290 31.93 -7.70 -8.90
CA MET A 290 31.06 -7.02 -9.87
C MET A 290 30.18 -7.96 -10.71
N SER A 291 30.34 -9.28 -10.56
CA SER A 291 29.70 -10.29 -11.43
C SER A 291 28.18 -10.15 -11.51
N ASP A 292 27.51 -10.07 -10.36
CA ASP A 292 26.06 -9.96 -10.28
C ASP A 292 25.52 -8.58 -10.70
N SER A 293 26.36 -7.54 -10.62
CA SER A 293 25.97 -6.16 -10.92
C SER A 293 26.27 -5.75 -12.37
N TYR A 294 27.06 -6.54 -13.09
CA TYR A 294 27.50 -6.26 -14.46
C TYR A 294 26.32 -6.06 -15.45
N VAL A 295 25.17 -6.67 -15.17
CA VAL A 295 23.91 -6.51 -15.92
C VAL A 295 23.47 -5.04 -15.97
N LYS A 296 23.71 -4.28 -14.89
CA LYS A 296 23.23 -2.89 -14.71
C LYS A 296 24.24 -1.84 -15.16
N ILE A 297 25.52 -2.20 -15.27
CA ILE A 297 26.61 -1.25 -15.57
C ILE A 297 26.43 -0.71 -17.00
N PRO A 298 26.42 0.62 -17.20
CA PRO A 298 26.39 1.24 -18.52
C PRO A 298 27.65 0.97 -19.37
N MET A 299 27.49 1.10 -20.69
CA MET A 299 28.54 0.72 -21.67
C MET A 299 29.81 1.57 -21.58
N ASP A 300 29.70 2.84 -21.21
CA ASP A 300 30.81 3.76 -21.02
C ASP A 300 31.69 3.36 -19.83
N VAL A 301 31.09 2.97 -18.71
CA VAL A 301 31.80 2.43 -17.53
C VAL A 301 32.46 1.09 -17.86
N ILE A 302 31.78 0.20 -18.60
CA ILE A 302 32.36 -1.08 -19.04
C ILE A 302 33.58 -0.85 -19.95
N LYS A 303 33.45 0.03 -20.95
CA LYS A 303 34.55 0.38 -21.87
C LYS A 303 35.73 0.99 -21.12
N TYR A 304 35.46 1.82 -20.11
CA TYR A 304 36.51 2.38 -19.25
C TYR A 304 37.22 1.29 -18.42
N PHE A 305 36.48 0.41 -17.74
CA PHE A 305 37.07 -0.70 -16.98
C PHE A 305 37.96 -1.59 -17.85
N HIS A 306 37.51 -1.91 -19.06
CA HIS A 306 38.30 -2.69 -20.01
C HIS A 306 39.65 -2.03 -20.34
N GLN A 307 39.62 -0.74 -20.68
CA GLN A 307 40.83 0.02 -20.99
C GLN A 307 41.78 0.11 -19.80
N SER A 308 41.25 0.28 -18.58
CA SER A 308 42.04 0.40 -17.36
C SER A 308 42.58 -0.94 -16.83
N THR A 309 42.00 -2.08 -17.21
CA THR A 309 42.36 -3.42 -16.71
C THR A 309 43.11 -4.27 -17.73
N ALA A 310 44.00 -3.66 -18.51
CA ALA A 310 44.80 -4.34 -19.53
C ALA A 310 43.95 -5.19 -20.51
N ASN A 311 42.79 -4.65 -20.92
CA ASN A 311 41.83 -5.28 -21.82
C ASN A 311 41.19 -6.56 -21.24
N PHE A 312 41.04 -6.66 -19.92
CA PHE A 312 40.33 -7.76 -19.29
C PHE A 312 38.82 -7.70 -19.58
N VAL A 313 38.21 -8.88 -19.75
CA VAL A 313 36.75 -9.05 -19.94
C VAL A 313 36.29 -10.17 -18.99
N PRO A 314 35.41 -9.87 -18.01
CA PRO A 314 34.93 -10.87 -17.07
C PRO A 314 34.11 -11.98 -17.73
N ARG A 315 34.10 -13.19 -17.17
CA ARG A 315 33.32 -14.32 -17.73
C ARG A 315 31.81 -14.08 -17.66
N CYS A 316 31.36 -13.35 -16.64
CA CYS A 316 29.95 -12.96 -16.45
C CYS A 316 29.48 -11.90 -17.47
N ALA A 317 30.38 -11.24 -18.20
CA ALA A 317 30.02 -10.12 -19.08
C ALA A 317 29.05 -10.54 -20.21
N MET A 318 29.21 -11.76 -20.75
CA MET A 318 28.31 -12.27 -21.80
C MET A 318 26.91 -12.54 -21.24
N ASP A 319 26.82 -13.17 -20.08
CA ASP A 319 25.53 -13.42 -19.41
C ASP A 319 24.85 -12.09 -19.06
N ALA A 320 25.62 -11.14 -18.53
CA ALA A 320 25.11 -9.81 -18.23
C ALA A 320 24.58 -9.05 -19.46
N ALA A 321 25.26 -9.17 -20.61
CA ALA A 321 24.82 -8.57 -21.86
C ALA A 321 23.50 -9.18 -22.36
N VAL A 322 23.42 -10.51 -22.32
CA VAL A 322 22.25 -11.26 -22.76
C VAL A 322 21.06 -11.04 -21.83
N GLU A 323 21.26 -11.09 -20.52
CA GLU A 323 20.22 -10.83 -19.51
C GLU A 323 19.68 -9.42 -19.59
N SER A 324 20.55 -8.42 -19.84
CA SER A 324 20.11 -7.04 -20.03
C SER A 324 19.40 -6.80 -21.38
N GLY A 325 19.56 -7.71 -22.35
CA GLY A 325 19.03 -7.57 -23.71
C GLY A 325 19.80 -6.56 -24.58
N ARG A 326 21.01 -6.17 -24.18
CA ARG A 326 21.83 -5.15 -24.87
C ARG A 326 22.70 -5.80 -25.94
N VAL A 327 22.25 -5.81 -27.19
CA VAL A 327 23.00 -6.42 -28.31
C VAL A 327 24.36 -5.75 -28.53
N GLU A 328 24.46 -4.42 -28.44
CA GLU A 328 25.76 -3.71 -28.50
C GLU A 328 26.74 -4.23 -27.44
N PHE A 329 26.25 -4.54 -26.24
CA PHE A 329 27.09 -5.07 -25.18
C PHE A 329 27.56 -6.49 -25.51
N ALA A 330 26.67 -7.35 -26.03
CA ALA A 330 27.01 -8.71 -26.42
C ALA A 330 28.02 -8.73 -27.59
N GLU A 331 27.83 -7.88 -28.58
CA GLU A 331 28.78 -7.66 -29.69
C GLU A 331 30.13 -7.16 -29.18
N TRP A 332 30.12 -6.17 -28.28
CA TRP A 332 31.34 -5.64 -27.69
C TRP A 332 32.12 -6.72 -26.92
N VAL A 333 31.44 -7.53 -26.10
CA VAL A 333 32.08 -8.67 -25.40
C VAL A 333 32.62 -9.69 -26.42
N TRP A 334 31.88 -9.96 -27.49
CA TRP A 334 32.28 -10.92 -28.52
C TRP A 334 33.54 -10.49 -29.27
N VAL A 335 33.67 -9.20 -29.61
CA VAL A 335 34.83 -8.66 -30.31
C VAL A 335 36.07 -8.57 -29.41
N ASN A 336 35.89 -8.25 -28.12
CA ASN A 336 36.99 -7.96 -27.20
C ASN A 336 37.40 -9.16 -26.31
N SER A 337 36.79 -10.34 -26.47
CA SER A 337 37.17 -11.55 -25.72
C SER A 337 38.06 -12.50 -26.55
N ASN A 338 39.28 -12.74 -26.06
CA ASN A 338 40.26 -13.63 -26.73
C ASN A 338 39.84 -15.12 -26.72
N ALA A 339 39.00 -15.53 -25.77
CA ALA A 339 38.40 -16.86 -25.71
C ALA A 339 36.89 -16.67 -25.70
N ARG A 340 36.19 -17.18 -26.73
CA ARG A 340 34.73 -17.09 -26.87
C ARG A 340 34.04 -17.44 -25.55
N ILE A 341 33.61 -16.40 -24.82
CA ILE A 341 33.06 -16.56 -23.46
C ILE A 341 31.77 -17.37 -23.55
N PRO A 342 31.59 -18.44 -22.78
CA PRO A 342 30.36 -19.22 -22.85
C PRO A 342 29.19 -18.42 -22.25
N CYS A 343 28.05 -18.37 -22.95
CA CYS A 343 26.79 -17.85 -22.41
C CYS A 343 26.00 -18.96 -21.68
N SER A 344 25.49 -18.73 -20.48
CA SER A 344 24.71 -19.71 -19.72
C SER A 344 23.30 -19.93 -20.30
N GLN A 345 22.70 -21.08 -19.98
CA GLN A 345 21.30 -21.35 -20.38
C GLN A 345 20.34 -20.36 -19.72
N GLN A 346 20.63 -19.95 -18.48
CA GLN A 346 19.80 -19.01 -17.73
C GLN A 346 19.71 -17.65 -18.42
N ALA A 347 20.85 -17.13 -18.90
CA ALA A 347 20.87 -15.86 -19.64
C ALA A 347 20.04 -15.94 -20.93
N ILE A 348 20.18 -17.03 -21.70
CA ILE A 348 19.40 -17.27 -22.92
C ILE A 348 17.89 -17.35 -22.62
N ASP A 349 17.52 -18.06 -21.55
CA ASP A 349 16.13 -18.17 -21.12
C ASP A 349 15.56 -16.81 -20.71
N LEU A 350 16.36 -15.95 -20.05
CA LEU A 350 15.98 -14.58 -19.69
C LEU A 350 15.78 -13.67 -20.91
N ALA A 351 16.64 -13.78 -21.93
CA ALA A 351 16.46 -13.05 -23.18
C ALA A 351 15.11 -13.38 -23.85
N ALA A 352 14.72 -14.66 -23.82
CA ALA A 352 13.41 -15.10 -24.31
C ALA A 352 12.24 -14.60 -23.45
N ARG A 353 12.39 -14.60 -22.11
CA ARG A 353 11.36 -14.04 -21.19
C ARG A 353 11.11 -12.55 -21.42
N ARG A 354 12.16 -11.79 -21.77
CA ARG A 354 12.06 -10.35 -22.05
C ARG A 354 11.54 -10.01 -23.45
N GLY A 355 11.57 -10.98 -24.37
CA GLY A 355 11.08 -10.78 -25.73
C GLY A 355 12.05 -10.05 -26.65
N SER A 356 13.33 -9.96 -26.28
CA SER A 356 14.37 -9.31 -27.08
C SER A 356 14.68 -10.12 -28.34
N LEU A 357 13.87 -9.95 -29.41
CA LEU A 357 14.02 -10.67 -30.67
C LEU A 357 15.43 -10.51 -31.26
N GLU A 358 15.96 -9.29 -31.26
CA GLU A 358 17.32 -8.99 -31.74
C GLU A 358 18.38 -9.77 -30.96
N MET A 359 18.26 -9.86 -29.64
CA MET A 359 19.16 -10.65 -28.80
C MET A 359 19.04 -12.15 -29.09
N VAL A 360 17.81 -12.65 -29.30
CA VAL A 360 17.59 -14.07 -29.64
C VAL A 360 18.17 -14.41 -31.01
N GLN A 361 18.04 -13.50 -31.99
CA GLN A 361 18.68 -13.63 -33.31
C GLN A 361 20.20 -13.64 -33.19
N TRP A 362 20.77 -12.71 -32.42
CA TRP A 362 22.20 -12.65 -32.17
C TRP A 362 22.73 -13.92 -31.51
N LEU A 363 22.04 -14.41 -30.47
CA LEU A 363 22.35 -15.67 -29.79
C LEU A 363 22.26 -16.88 -30.73
N HIS A 364 21.35 -16.86 -31.70
CA HIS A 364 21.24 -17.93 -32.67
C HIS A 364 22.44 -18.02 -33.60
N GLU A 365 22.93 -16.88 -34.09
CA GLU A 365 24.10 -16.80 -34.96
C GLU A 365 25.38 -17.27 -34.24
N HIS A 366 25.51 -16.95 -32.95
CA HIS A 366 26.77 -17.10 -32.21
C HIS A 366 26.79 -18.30 -31.24
N TYR A 367 25.63 -18.72 -30.72
CA TYR A 367 25.47 -19.78 -29.71
C TYR A 367 24.40 -20.83 -30.11
N SER A 368 24.25 -21.09 -31.42
CA SER A 368 23.19 -21.93 -32.02
C SER A 368 22.86 -23.26 -31.33
N ARG A 369 23.81 -23.93 -30.68
CA ARG A 369 23.61 -25.21 -29.97
C ARG A 369 22.96 -25.09 -28.57
N LYS A 370 22.85 -23.88 -28.01
CA LYS A 370 22.29 -23.65 -26.66
C LYS A 370 20.82 -23.20 -26.65
N LEU A 371 20.27 -22.82 -27.80
CA LEU A 371 18.83 -22.54 -27.92
C LEU A 371 18.07 -23.87 -27.94
N GLY A 372 17.26 -24.11 -26.91
CA GLY A 372 16.48 -25.34 -26.76
C GLY A 372 14.98 -25.07 -26.69
N SER A 373 14.20 -26.13 -26.42
CA SER A 373 12.74 -26.03 -26.28
C SER A 373 12.28 -25.09 -25.14
N GLY A 374 13.16 -24.81 -24.18
CA GLY A 374 12.94 -23.81 -23.12
C GLY A 374 12.83 -22.38 -23.63
N THR A 375 13.57 -22.01 -24.68
CA THR A 375 13.57 -20.64 -25.22
C THR A 375 12.20 -20.27 -25.77
N MET A 376 11.59 -21.13 -26.60
CA MET A 376 10.23 -20.90 -27.10
C MET A 376 9.19 -20.94 -25.98
N HIS A 377 9.39 -21.83 -24.99
CA HIS A 377 8.51 -21.92 -23.82
C HIS A 377 8.42 -20.60 -23.06
N TYR A 378 9.55 -19.98 -22.74
CA TYR A 378 9.59 -18.73 -21.99
C TYR A 378 9.11 -17.52 -22.81
N ALA A 379 9.39 -17.49 -24.11
CA ALA A 379 8.85 -16.46 -25.00
C ALA A 379 7.31 -16.52 -25.06
N ALA A 380 6.76 -17.73 -25.19
CA ALA A 380 5.31 -17.96 -25.22
C ALA A 380 4.61 -17.65 -23.90
N GLU A 381 5.22 -18.03 -22.76
CA GLU A 381 4.70 -17.68 -21.43
C GLU A 381 4.58 -16.15 -21.26
N ASN A 382 5.55 -15.37 -21.73
CA ASN A 382 5.59 -13.92 -21.51
C ASN A 382 4.97 -13.08 -22.64
N GLY A 383 4.27 -13.68 -23.59
CA GLY A 383 3.50 -12.93 -24.60
C GLY A 383 4.28 -12.52 -25.85
N HIS A 384 5.49 -13.05 -26.08
CA HIS A 384 6.38 -12.62 -27.17
C HIS A 384 6.14 -13.41 -28.46
N LEU A 385 5.00 -13.17 -29.11
CA LEU A 385 4.59 -13.91 -30.32
C LEU A 385 5.62 -13.85 -31.46
N GLU A 386 6.28 -12.70 -31.68
CA GLU A 386 7.26 -12.57 -32.76
C GLU A 386 8.52 -13.42 -32.50
N VAL A 387 8.95 -13.53 -31.25
CA VAL A 387 10.02 -14.46 -30.85
C VAL A 387 9.60 -15.91 -31.06
N VAL A 388 8.35 -16.25 -30.74
CA VAL A 388 7.80 -17.61 -30.96
C VAL A 388 7.76 -17.96 -32.45
N LYS A 389 7.24 -17.08 -33.30
CA LYS A 389 7.20 -17.27 -34.76
C LYS A 389 8.61 -17.42 -35.33
N TRP A 390 9.52 -16.54 -34.93
CA TRP A 390 10.89 -16.56 -35.40
C TRP A 390 11.60 -17.84 -34.99
N LEU A 391 11.48 -18.26 -33.72
CA LEU A 391 12.05 -19.53 -33.24
C LEU A 391 11.48 -20.71 -34.02
N HIS A 392 10.18 -20.74 -34.32
CA HIS A 392 9.58 -21.82 -35.10
C HIS A 392 10.10 -21.92 -36.53
N GLN A 393 10.31 -20.78 -37.19
CA GLN A 393 10.81 -20.75 -38.57
C GLN A 393 12.28 -21.18 -38.68
N ASN A 394 13.08 -20.86 -37.66
CA ASN A 394 14.53 -21.01 -37.70
C ASN A 394 15.05 -22.21 -36.89
N ARG A 395 14.18 -22.90 -36.12
CA ARG A 395 14.57 -23.96 -35.19
C ARG A 395 13.61 -25.15 -35.18
N SER A 396 14.12 -26.33 -34.85
CA SER A 396 13.38 -27.61 -34.89
C SER A 396 13.13 -28.25 -33.52
N GLU A 397 13.67 -27.70 -32.43
CA GLU A 397 13.73 -28.37 -31.12
C GLU A 397 12.39 -28.60 -30.43
N GLY A 398 11.36 -27.80 -30.70
CA GLY A 398 10.14 -27.89 -29.89
C GLY A 398 9.81 -26.67 -29.06
N CYS A 399 8.65 -26.74 -28.43
CA CYS A 399 8.37 -26.11 -27.16
C CYS A 399 8.13 -27.19 -26.08
N ARG A 400 8.11 -26.81 -24.81
CA ARG A 400 7.75 -27.73 -23.71
C ARG A 400 6.25 -28.06 -23.74
N ASP A 401 5.86 -29.19 -23.19
CA ASP A 401 4.45 -29.63 -23.06
C ASP A 401 3.57 -28.65 -22.26
N ALA A 402 4.14 -27.91 -21.30
CA ALA A 402 3.44 -26.89 -20.52
C ALA A 402 3.33 -25.52 -21.22
N THR A 403 3.90 -25.35 -22.43
CA THR A 403 4.03 -24.02 -23.07
C THR A 403 2.68 -23.37 -23.36
N MET A 404 1.77 -24.10 -24.01
CA MET A 404 0.44 -23.59 -24.31
C MET A 404 -0.36 -23.29 -23.03
N ALA A 405 -0.23 -24.14 -22.00
CA ALA A 405 -0.83 -23.88 -20.70
C ALA A 405 -0.34 -22.56 -20.09
N ARG A 406 0.97 -22.32 -20.04
CA ARG A 406 1.55 -21.10 -19.49
C ARG A 406 1.14 -19.84 -20.26
N ALA A 407 1.14 -19.91 -21.60
CA ALA A 407 0.65 -18.81 -22.44
C ALA A 407 -0.83 -18.50 -22.14
N ALA A 408 -1.66 -19.52 -21.99
CA ALA A 408 -3.08 -19.36 -21.66
C ALA A 408 -3.29 -18.73 -20.27
N LEU A 409 -2.47 -19.10 -19.29
CA LEU A 409 -2.53 -18.53 -17.93
C LEU A 409 -2.08 -17.08 -17.84
N GLN A 410 -1.48 -16.54 -18.90
CA GLN A 410 -1.08 -15.13 -19.01
C GLN A 410 -2.01 -14.34 -19.95
N GLY A 411 -3.10 -14.94 -20.42
CA GLY A 411 -4.06 -14.28 -21.30
C GLY A 411 -3.61 -14.18 -22.76
N ASN A 412 -2.53 -14.86 -23.16
CA ASN A 412 -1.94 -14.72 -24.49
C ASN A 412 -2.68 -15.56 -25.55
N LEU A 413 -3.94 -15.22 -25.84
CA LEU A 413 -4.82 -15.95 -26.77
C LEU A 413 -4.18 -16.15 -28.16
N GLU A 414 -3.53 -15.12 -28.71
CA GLU A 414 -2.92 -15.20 -30.04
C GLU A 414 -1.78 -16.22 -30.08
N ILE A 415 -1.01 -16.35 -29.00
CA ILE A 415 0.02 -17.38 -28.88
C ILE A 415 -0.61 -18.76 -28.74
N VAL A 416 -1.70 -18.89 -27.97
CA VAL A 416 -2.43 -20.15 -27.83
C VAL A 416 -2.94 -20.63 -29.19
N LYS A 417 -3.64 -19.77 -29.96
CA LYS A 417 -4.12 -20.07 -31.32
C LYS A 417 -2.97 -20.44 -32.24
N TRP A 418 -1.87 -19.69 -32.18
CA TRP A 418 -0.71 -19.90 -33.03
C TRP A 418 -0.03 -21.24 -32.72
N LEU A 419 0.20 -21.55 -31.43
CA LEU A 419 0.77 -22.83 -31.00
C LEU A 419 -0.14 -23.98 -31.43
N HIS A 420 -1.47 -23.86 -31.24
CA HIS A 420 -2.42 -24.90 -31.63
C HIS A 420 -2.40 -25.20 -33.14
N SER A 421 -2.25 -24.17 -33.97
CA SER A 421 -2.32 -24.30 -35.43
C SER A 421 -0.99 -24.77 -36.06
N ASN A 422 0.15 -24.47 -35.41
CA ASN A 422 1.48 -24.63 -36.02
C ASN A 422 2.35 -25.67 -35.30
N ARG A 423 1.93 -26.17 -34.14
CA ARG A 423 2.69 -27.09 -33.28
C ARG A 423 1.88 -28.36 -33.00
N ASN A 424 2.57 -29.48 -32.90
CA ASN A 424 1.96 -30.81 -32.75
C ASN A 424 2.43 -31.54 -31.47
N GLU A 425 3.14 -30.84 -30.59
CA GLU A 425 3.53 -31.36 -29.28
C GLU A 425 2.31 -31.76 -28.44
N HIS A 426 2.47 -32.81 -27.63
CA HIS A 426 1.45 -33.24 -26.67
C HIS A 426 1.41 -32.28 -25.48
N PHE A 427 0.62 -31.20 -25.61
CA PHE A 427 0.46 -30.22 -24.55
C PHE A 427 -0.26 -30.80 -23.34
N ASN A 428 0.35 -30.67 -22.15
CA ASN A 428 -0.33 -30.96 -20.90
C ASN A 428 -1.22 -29.78 -20.52
N LEU A 429 -2.53 -29.97 -20.71
CA LEU A 429 -3.53 -28.93 -20.54
C LEU A 429 -4.54 -29.29 -19.43
N ASP A 430 -4.16 -30.18 -18.51
CA ASP A 430 -5.03 -30.58 -17.39
C ASP A 430 -5.12 -29.44 -16.36
N GLY A 431 -6.35 -29.12 -15.92
CA GLY A 431 -6.61 -28.01 -14.99
C GLY A 431 -6.43 -26.59 -15.57
N VAL A 432 -6.07 -26.45 -16.85
CA VAL A 432 -5.81 -25.15 -17.48
C VAL A 432 -7.06 -24.26 -17.51
N MET A 433 -8.23 -24.82 -17.85
CA MET A 433 -9.48 -24.04 -17.87
C MET A 433 -9.87 -23.48 -16.49
N ASP A 434 -9.61 -24.22 -15.42
CA ASP A 434 -9.87 -23.75 -14.04
C ASP A 434 -8.98 -22.57 -13.67
N ALA A 435 -7.71 -22.62 -14.09
CA ALA A 435 -6.75 -21.58 -13.80
C ALA A 435 -6.91 -20.35 -14.73
N ILE A 436 -7.32 -20.54 -15.99
CA ILE A 436 -7.78 -19.45 -16.87
C ILE A 436 -8.97 -18.73 -16.23
N ALA A 437 -9.97 -19.49 -15.76
CA ALA A 437 -11.15 -18.93 -15.12
C ALA A 437 -10.80 -18.15 -13.84
N ALA A 438 -9.87 -18.66 -13.04
CA ALA A 438 -9.36 -17.98 -11.85
C ALA A 438 -8.69 -16.63 -12.16
N ASN A 439 -8.02 -16.51 -13.32
CA ASN A 439 -7.34 -15.27 -13.75
C ASN A 439 -8.24 -14.31 -14.54
N GLY A 440 -9.47 -14.72 -14.89
CA GLY A 440 -10.43 -13.85 -15.57
C GLY A 440 -10.30 -13.76 -17.09
N TYR A 441 -9.48 -14.60 -17.72
CA TYR A 441 -9.27 -14.56 -19.18
C TYR A 441 -10.40 -15.27 -19.95
N LEU A 442 -11.55 -14.60 -20.05
CA LEU A 442 -12.77 -15.14 -20.66
C LEU A 442 -12.60 -15.56 -22.13
N ASP A 443 -11.86 -14.77 -22.91
CA ASP A 443 -11.58 -15.02 -24.33
C ASP A 443 -10.74 -16.30 -24.54
N VAL A 444 -9.73 -16.51 -23.71
CA VAL A 444 -8.94 -17.75 -23.68
C VAL A 444 -9.81 -18.92 -23.22
N LEU A 445 -10.65 -18.72 -22.21
CA LEU A 445 -11.54 -19.77 -21.70
C LEU A 445 -12.54 -20.24 -22.76
N GLN A 446 -13.15 -19.30 -23.50
CA GLN A 446 -14.05 -19.58 -24.61
C GLN A 446 -13.34 -20.36 -25.72
N TRP A 447 -12.14 -19.94 -26.09
CA TRP A 447 -11.36 -20.65 -27.10
C TRP A 447 -11.04 -22.09 -26.68
N PHE A 448 -10.59 -22.31 -25.44
CA PHE A 448 -10.33 -23.65 -24.93
C PHE A 448 -11.58 -24.52 -24.85
N HIS A 449 -12.74 -23.92 -24.57
CA HIS A 449 -14.01 -24.64 -24.55
C HIS A 449 -14.45 -25.15 -25.91
N GLU A 450 -14.22 -24.38 -26.97
CA GLU A 450 -14.55 -24.75 -28.36
C GLU A 450 -13.60 -25.82 -28.92
N HIS A 451 -12.35 -25.85 -28.45
CA HIS A 451 -11.27 -26.66 -29.04
C HIS A 451 -10.84 -27.87 -28.19
N ARG A 452 -11.50 -28.14 -27.06
CA ARG A 452 -11.17 -29.28 -26.19
C ARG A 452 -12.39 -29.97 -25.58
N ASP A 453 -12.32 -31.29 -25.51
CA ASP A 453 -13.34 -32.13 -24.87
C ASP A 453 -13.21 -32.17 -23.33
N LYS A 454 -11.99 -32.08 -22.79
CA LYS A 454 -11.75 -32.06 -21.34
C LYS A 454 -12.19 -30.71 -20.76
N GLY A 455 -13.07 -30.78 -19.76
CA GLY A 455 -13.78 -29.65 -19.18
C GLY A 455 -13.11 -28.94 -18.01
N CYS A 456 -13.87 -28.00 -17.45
CA CYS A 456 -13.59 -27.40 -16.15
C CYS A 456 -13.87 -28.37 -15.01
N SER A 457 -13.44 -28.01 -13.80
CA SER A 457 -14.00 -28.55 -12.56
C SER A 457 -14.80 -27.48 -11.83
N ILE A 458 -15.44 -27.84 -10.72
CA ILE A 458 -16.09 -26.87 -9.81
C ILE A 458 -15.13 -25.76 -9.34
N ALA A 459 -13.82 -26.03 -9.36
CA ALA A 459 -12.80 -25.06 -8.96
C ALA A 459 -12.72 -23.86 -9.92
N ALA A 460 -13.12 -24.01 -11.19
CA ALA A 460 -13.15 -22.91 -12.15
C ALA A 460 -14.07 -21.78 -11.67
N MET A 461 -15.32 -22.10 -11.36
CA MET A 461 -16.30 -21.11 -10.93
C MET A 461 -16.01 -20.65 -9.49
N ASP A 462 -15.55 -21.54 -8.61
CA ASP A 462 -15.16 -21.17 -7.24
C ASP A 462 -14.05 -20.10 -7.23
N LYS A 463 -12.99 -20.29 -8.01
CA LYS A 463 -11.86 -19.36 -8.06
C LYS A 463 -12.21 -18.09 -8.84
N ALA A 464 -12.92 -18.20 -9.97
CA ALA A 464 -13.38 -17.03 -10.72
C ALA A 464 -14.26 -16.12 -9.83
N ALA A 465 -15.14 -16.71 -9.01
CA ALA A 465 -15.95 -15.96 -8.06
C ALA A 465 -15.11 -15.32 -6.95
N ALA A 466 -14.15 -16.06 -6.39
CA ALA A 466 -13.24 -15.54 -5.36
C ALA A 466 -12.39 -14.37 -5.87
N CYS A 467 -12.00 -14.37 -7.15
CA CYS A 467 -11.24 -13.28 -7.79
C CYS A 467 -12.13 -12.18 -8.40
N GLY A 468 -13.46 -12.30 -8.33
CA GLY A 468 -14.39 -11.25 -8.71
C GLY A 468 -14.74 -11.18 -10.20
N HIS A 469 -14.37 -12.20 -10.99
CA HIS A 469 -14.60 -12.26 -12.44
C HIS A 469 -16.04 -12.68 -12.77
N LEU A 470 -16.99 -11.75 -12.60
CA LEU A 470 -18.43 -11.99 -12.77
C LEU A 470 -18.81 -12.44 -14.19
N ASP A 471 -18.14 -11.90 -15.20
CA ASP A 471 -18.28 -12.27 -16.61
C ASP A 471 -17.91 -13.75 -16.85
N VAL A 472 -16.78 -14.20 -16.30
CA VAL A 472 -16.38 -15.61 -16.33
C VAL A 472 -17.36 -16.49 -15.57
N VAL A 473 -17.82 -16.06 -14.39
CA VAL A 473 -18.81 -16.81 -13.59
C VAL A 473 -20.12 -17.00 -14.36
N LYS A 474 -20.64 -15.93 -14.99
CA LYS A 474 -21.84 -16.00 -15.84
C LYS A 474 -21.63 -16.95 -17.02
N TRP A 475 -20.52 -16.79 -17.71
CA TRP A 475 -20.22 -17.62 -18.88
C TRP A 475 -20.09 -19.11 -18.52
N LEU A 476 -19.37 -19.42 -17.43
CA LEU A 476 -19.26 -20.78 -16.91
C LEU A 476 -20.63 -21.36 -16.53
N HIS A 477 -21.52 -20.56 -15.94
CA HIS A 477 -22.86 -21.01 -15.59
C HIS A 477 -23.73 -21.34 -16.81
N GLU A 478 -23.63 -20.53 -17.87
CA GLU A 478 -24.42 -20.71 -19.09
C GLU A 478 -23.92 -21.88 -19.95
N HIS A 479 -22.60 -22.12 -19.99
CA HIS A 479 -21.97 -23.03 -20.94
C HIS A 479 -21.44 -24.33 -20.33
N ARG A 480 -21.34 -24.42 -18.99
CA ARG A 480 -20.78 -25.59 -18.26
C ARG A 480 -21.79 -26.17 -17.26
N LYS A 481 -21.64 -27.46 -16.94
CA LYS A 481 -22.59 -28.22 -16.10
C LYS A 481 -22.03 -28.59 -14.73
N GLU A 482 -20.73 -28.41 -14.52
CA GLU A 482 -19.98 -28.75 -13.32
C GLU A 482 -20.47 -27.94 -12.11
N GLY A 483 -20.82 -26.67 -12.33
CA GLY A 483 -21.30 -25.78 -11.29
C GLY A 483 -20.20 -25.21 -10.40
N CYS A 484 -20.54 -24.91 -9.15
CA CYS A 484 -19.62 -24.44 -8.13
C CYS A 484 -19.83 -25.19 -6.81
N SER A 485 -19.04 -24.88 -5.80
CA SER A 485 -19.32 -25.23 -4.41
C SER A 485 -19.69 -23.98 -3.60
N HIS A 486 -19.97 -24.14 -2.31
CA HIS A 486 -20.16 -23.00 -1.40
C HIS A 486 -18.92 -22.07 -1.35
N ARG A 487 -17.74 -22.57 -1.76
CA ARG A 487 -16.50 -21.78 -1.79
C ARG A 487 -16.55 -20.61 -2.78
N ALA A 488 -17.36 -20.69 -3.84
CA ALA A 488 -17.56 -19.56 -4.76
C ALA A 488 -18.10 -18.34 -4.02
N MET A 489 -19.18 -18.51 -3.26
CA MET A 489 -19.81 -17.42 -2.52
C MET A 489 -18.97 -17.01 -1.31
N ASP A 490 -18.34 -17.96 -0.61
CA ASP A 490 -17.44 -17.67 0.50
C ASP A 490 -16.24 -16.83 0.06
N GLY A 491 -15.58 -17.20 -1.04
CA GLY A 491 -14.44 -16.46 -1.59
C GLY A 491 -14.83 -15.09 -2.12
N ALA A 492 -15.96 -15.00 -2.83
CA ALA A 492 -16.49 -13.73 -3.30
C ALA A 492 -16.83 -12.79 -2.14
N ALA A 493 -17.37 -13.32 -1.04
CA ALA A 493 -17.67 -12.55 0.16
C ALA A 493 -16.41 -12.10 0.90
N MET A 494 -15.44 -13.01 1.07
CA MET A 494 -14.13 -12.74 1.68
C MET A 494 -13.39 -11.59 1.00
N ASN A 495 -13.47 -11.48 -0.33
CA ASN A 495 -12.80 -10.44 -1.12
C ASN A 495 -13.71 -9.26 -1.51
N GLY A 496 -14.91 -9.16 -0.93
CA GLY A 496 -15.75 -7.97 -1.07
C GLY A 496 -16.49 -7.86 -2.42
N HIS A 497 -16.54 -8.93 -3.21
CA HIS A 497 -17.14 -8.96 -4.54
C HIS A 497 -18.68 -9.09 -4.50
N LEU A 498 -19.36 -8.07 -3.95
CA LEU A 498 -20.82 -8.07 -3.74
C LEU A 498 -21.63 -8.38 -5.00
N LYS A 499 -21.19 -7.92 -6.18
CA LYS A 499 -21.89 -8.22 -7.45
C LYS A 499 -21.90 -9.72 -7.75
N VAL A 500 -20.78 -10.41 -7.49
CA VAL A 500 -20.67 -11.87 -7.64
C VAL A 500 -21.51 -12.58 -6.60
N VAL A 501 -21.45 -12.16 -5.34
CA VAL A 501 -22.28 -12.74 -4.25
C VAL A 501 -23.77 -12.67 -4.58
N LYS A 502 -24.26 -11.50 -5.00
CA LYS A 502 -25.67 -11.31 -5.42
C LYS A 502 -26.03 -12.21 -6.59
N TRP A 503 -25.15 -12.29 -7.59
CA TRP A 503 -25.40 -13.09 -8.78
C TRP A 503 -25.44 -14.59 -8.44
N LEU A 504 -24.47 -15.09 -7.67
CA LEU A 504 -24.44 -16.49 -7.22
C LEU A 504 -25.69 -16.83 -6.42
N HIS A 505 -26.15 -15.96 -5.53
CA HIS A 505 -27.36 -16.20 -4.75
C HIS A 505 -28.63 -16.33 -5.60
N LEU A 506 -28.75 -15.51 -6.65
CA LEU A 506 -29.93 -15.51 -7.51
C LEU A 506 -29.95 -16.68 -8.52
N ASN A 507 -28.78 -17.20 -8.89
CA ASN A 507 -28.65 -18.15 -10.01
C ASN A 507 -28.14 -19.54 -9.59
N ARG A 508 -27.69 -19.72 -8.34
CA ARG A 508 -27.11 -20.97 -7.82
C ARG A 508 -27.73 -21.37 -6.49
N PHE A 509 -27.71 -22.68 -6.18
CA PHE A 509 -28.38 -23.26 -5.02
C PHE A 509 -27.40 -23.72 -3.93
N GLU A 510 -26.11 -23.77 -4.21
CA GLU A 510 -25.05 -24.25 -3.31
C GLU A 510 -24.91 -23.39 -2.05
N GLY A 511 -25.24 -22.10 -2.16
CA GLY A 511 -25.20 -21.17 -1.05
C GLY A 511 -23.79 -20.82 -0.57
N CYS A 512 -23.68 -20.52 0.72
CA CYS A 512 -22.44 -20.15 1.41
C CYS A 512 -22.34 -20.84 2.77
N SER A 513 -21.13 -20.94 3.30
CA SER A 513 -20.87 -21.35 4.67
C SER A 513 -20.82 -20.13 5.61
N THR A 514 -20.73 -20.37 6.91
CA THR A 514 -20.51 -19.32 7.92
C THR A 514 -19.23 -18.50 7.64
N ARG A 515 -18.25 -19.09 6.95
CA ARG A 515 -17.03 -18.37 6.57
C ARG A 515 -17.31 -17.16 5.68
N ALA A 516 -18.36 -17.17 4.86
CA ALA A 516 -18.68 -16.03 4.00
C ALA A 516 -18.92 -14.75 4.79
N ILE A 517 -19.76 -14.81 5.83
CA ILE A 517 -20.09 -13.63 6.62
C ILE A 517 -18.94 -13.26 7.57
N ASP A 518 -18.27 -14.24 8.18
CA ASP A 518 -17.16 -14.00 9.10
C ASP A 518 -15.95 -13.36 8.41
N THR A 519 -15.57 -13.87 7.23
CA THR A 519 -14.44 -13.32 6.49
C THR A 519 -14.77 -12.00 5.80
N ALA A 520 -16.01 -11.81 5.34
CA ALA A 520 -16.47 -10.51 4.86
C ALA A 520 -16.42 -9.46 5.98
N ALA A 521 -16.86 -9.81 7.19
CA ALA A 521 -16.77 -8.94 8.35
C ALA A 521 -15.30 -8.69 8.75
N GLY A 522 -14.48 -9.74 8.84
CA GLY A 522 -13.06 -9.64 9.18
C GLY A 522 -12.23 -8.83 8.20
N ASN A 523 -12.63 -8.77 6.92
CA ASN A 523 -12.01 -7.93 5.89
C ASN A 523 -12.74 -6.59 5.67
N ASN A 524 -13.62 -6.20 6.61
CA ASN A 524 -14.33 -4.93 6.62
C ASN A 524 -15.22 -4.66 5.39
N HIS A 525 -15.82 -5.70 4.81
CA HIS A 525 -16.72 -5.60 3.67
C HIS A 525 -18.19 -5.43 4.12
N LEU A 526 -18.49 -4.33 4.84
CA LEU A 526 -19.81 -4.07 5.44
C LEU A 526 -21.00 -4.26 4.49
N LYS A 527 -20.87 -3.83 3.23
CA LYS A 527 -21.94 -3.98 2.22
C LYS A 527 -22.25 -5.46 1.93
N VAL A 528 -21.24 -6.33 1.95
CA VAL A 528 -21.40 -7.77 1.81
C VAL A 528 -22.03 -8.35 3.08
N VAL A 529 -21.55 -7.96 4.27
CA VAL A 529 -22.08 -8.43 5.56
C VAL A 529 -23.57 -8.11 5.70
N LYS A 530 -23.97 -6.85 5.47
CA LYS A 530 -25.38 -6.41 5.48
C LYS A 530 -26.22 -7.22 4.50
N TRP A 531 -25.70 -7.44 3.30
CA TRP A 531 -26.42 -8.18 2.28
C TRP A 531 -26.57 -9.67 2.63
N LEU A 532 -25.52 -10.31 3.14
CA LEU A 532 -25.54 -11.71 3.58
C LEU A 532 -26.50 -11.89 4.76
N HIS A 533 -26.46 -11.00 5.76
CA HIS A 533 -27.36 -11.05 6.91
C HIS A 533 -28.84 -11.05 6.52
N VAL A 534 -29.23 -10.22 5.53
CA VAL A 534 -30.63 -10.13 5.08
C VAL A 534 -31.05 -11.33 4.21
N ASN A 535 -30.14 -11.88 3.40
CA ASN A 535 -30.49 -12.83 2.34
C ASN A 535 -30.08 -14.28 2.63
N ARG A 536 -29.33 -14.54 3.71
CA ARG A 536 -28.77 -15.86 4.05
C ARG A 536 -29.01 -16.19 5.51
N SER A 537 -29.05 -17.50 5.81
CA SER A 537 -29.31 -18.01 7.16
C SER A 537 -28.05 -18.14 8.03
N GLN A 538 -26.85 -18.01 7.44
CA GLN A 538 -25.58 -18.11 8.14
C GLN A 538 -25.40 -16.91 9.08
N ARG A 539 -25.05 -17.18 10.34
CA ARG A 539 -24.84 -16.15 11.38
C ARG A 539 -23.35 -15.87 11.56
N CYS A 540 -23.03 -14.66 12.01
CA CYS A 540 -21.66 -14.25 12.32
C CYS A 540 -21.16 -14.92 13.61
N THR A 541 -19.87 -15.26 13.66
CA THR A 541 -19.19 -15.80 14.85
C THR A 541 -18.23 -14.77 15.46
N PRO A 542 -17.78 -14.97 16.72
CA PRO A 542 -16.79 -14.08 17.36
C PRO A 542 -15.50 -13.87 16.55
N LEU A 543 -15.09 -14.85 15.72
CA LEU A 543 -13.90 -14.77 14.87
C LEU A 543 -13.95 -13.59 13.90
N ALA A 544 -15.14 -13.18 13.47
CA ALA A 544 -15.34 -12.04 12.59
C ALA A 544 -14.75 -10.76 13.18
N LEU A 545 -14.97 -10.52 14.48
CA LEU A 545 -14.47 -9.35 15.18
C LEU A 545 -12.98 -9.48 15.50
N GLU A 546 -12.50 -10.67 15.88
CA GLU A 546 -11.06 -10.91 16.07
C GLU A 546 -10.27 -10.60 14.79
N TRP A 547 -10.77 -11.01 13.62
CA TRP A 547 -10.16 -10.70 12.34
C TRP A 547 -10.31 -9.23 11.95
N LEU A 548 -11.46 -8.62 12.22
CA LEU A 548 -11.72 -7.22 11.88
C LEU A 548 -10.74 -6.28 12.60
N PHE A 549 -10.61 -6.43 13.92
CA PHE A 549 -9.72 -5.61 14.75
C PHE A 549 -8.23 -5.91 14.53
N SER A 550 -7.86 -7.05 13.94
CA SER A 550 -6.45 -7.36 13.63
C SER A 550 -6.00 -6.88 12.25
N ARG A 551 -6.91 -6.45 11.37
CA ARG A 551 -6.61 -6.18 9.95
C ARG A 551 -6.93 -4.75 9.50
N SER A 552 -7.69 -3.98 10.27
CA SER A 552 -8.18 -2.66 9.86
C SER A 552 -8.27 -1.71 11.05
N ASP A 553 -8.02 -0.43 10.81
CA ASP A 553 -8.20 0.64 11.82
C ASP A 553 -9.60 1.28 11.74
N ASN A 554 -10.25 1.26 10.57
CA ASN A 554 -11.62 1.77 10.38
C ASN A 554 -12.66 0.65 10.52
N VAL A 555 -12.98 0.28 11.76
CA VAL A 555 -13.70 -0.98 12.05
C VAL A 555 -15.08 -0.80 12.66
N LEU A 556 -15.36 0.37 13.25
CA LEU A 556 -16.52 0.52 14.13
C LEU A 556 -17.86 0.37 13.41
N ASP A 557 -18.00 0.81 12.15
CA ASP A 557 -19.25 0.60 11.40
C ASP A 557 -19.60 -0.88 11.23
N THR A 558 -18.60 -1.70 10.90
CA THR A 558 -18.78 -3.15 10.75
C THR A 558 -18.94 -3.82 12.10
N ALA A 559 -18.14 -3.44 13.10
CA ALA A 559 -18.22 -4.01 14.44
C ALA A 559 -19.57 -3.71 15.12
N ALA A 560 -20.06 -2.47 15.01
CA ALA A 560 -21.36 -2.05 15.53
C ALA A 560 -22.51 -2.80 14.86
N PHE A 561 -22.47 -2.92 13.53
CA PHE A 561 -23.45 -3.72 12.81
C PHE A 561 -23.43 -5.19 13.30
N VAL A 562 -22.25 -5.81 13.38
CA VAL A 562 -22.12 -7.20 13.82
C VAL A 562 -22.62 -7.39 15.25
N LEU A 563 -22.27 -6.53 16.21
CA LEU A 563 -22.73 -6.68 17.60
C LEU A 563 -24.22 -6.36 17.79
N SER A 564 -24.80 -5.52 16.93
CA SER A 564 -26.23 -5.23 16.96
C SER A 564 -27.08 -6.42 16.48
N GLU A 565 -26.65 -7.08 15.41
CA GLU A 565 -27.39 -8.18 14.77
C GLU A 565 -27.01 -9.57 15.32
N PHE A 566 -25.80 -9.70 15.86
CA PHE A 566 -25.25 -10.97 16.37
C PHE A 566 -24.68 -10.79 17.79
N PRO A 567 -25.54 -10.73 18.83
CA PRO A 567 -25.12 -10.57 20.23
C PRO A 567 -24.11 -11.63 20.71
N GLU A 568 -24.14 -12.84 20.13
CA GLU A 568 -23.19 -13.91 20.38
C GLU A 568 -21.73 -13.54 20.06
N CYS A 569 -21.51 -12.58 19.14
CA CYS A 569 -20.18 -12.12 18.77
C CYS A 569 -19.50 -11.31 19.88
N ARG A 570 -20.23 -10.87 20.92
CA ARG A 570 -19.68 -10.09 22.04
C ARG A 570 -18.58 -10.83 22.80
N ALA A 571 -18.57 -12.16 22.78
CA ALA A 571 -17.63 -13.00 23.54
C ALA A 571 -16.22 -13.12 22.92
N PHE A 572 -15.90 -12.36 21.87
CA PHE A 572 -14.59 -12.41 21.21
C PHE A 572 -13.46 -11.89 22.10
N ARG A 573 -12.20 -12.25 21.77
CA ARG A 573 -11.00 -11.85 22.53
C ARG A 573 -9.87 -11.36 21.63
N LEU A 574 -9.32 -10.18 21.93
CA LEU A 574 -8.10 -9.68 21.29
C LEU A 574 -6.91 -10.30 22.02
N ARG A 575 -6.35 -11.38 21.47
CA ARG A 575 -5.21 -12.08 22.08
C ARG A 575 -3.90 -11.33 21.79
N GLY A 576 -3.05 -11.19 22.81
CA GLY A 576 -1.71 -10.62 22.66
C GLY A 576 -1.72 -9.09 22.78
N THR A 577 -1.15 -8.41 21.79
CA THR A 577 -1.01 -6.95 21.77
C THR A 577 -1.92 -6.34 20.71
N PHE A 578 -2.79 -5.42 21.11
CA PHE A 578 -3.68 -4.65 20.24
C PHE A 578 -3.14 -3.24 20.09
N ARG A 579 -2.81 -2.84 18.86
CA ARG A 579 -2.32 -1.50 18.56
C ARG A 579 -3.49 -0.52 18.56
N VAL A 580 -3.44 0.47 19.45
CA VAL A 580 -4.48 1.49 19.58
C VAL A 580 -4.09 2.71 18.75
N ALA A 581 -4.74 2.86 17.59
CA ALA A 581 -4.62 4.07 16.78
C ALA A 581 -5.57 5.18 17.26
N ARG A 582 -6.75 4.82 17.75
CA ARG A 582 -7.83 5.76 18.12
C ARG A 582 -8.48 5.36 19.44
N LEU A 583 -8.69 6.34 20.32
CA LEU A 583 -9.25 6.12 21.66
C LEU A 583 -10.68 5.58 21.61
N GLU A 584 -11.44 6.05 20.63
CA GLU A 584 -12.83 5.69 20.37
C GLU A 584 -13.03 4.18 20.29
N ILE A 585 -12.05 3.45 19.74
CA ILE A 585 -12.11 1.99 19.63
C ILE A 585 -12.06 1.34 21.02
N VAL A 586 -11.15 1.80 21.88
CA VAL A 586 -10.98 1.23 23.23
C VAL A 586 -12.21 1.51 24.08
N GLU A 587 -12.71 2.74 24.05
CA GLU A 587 -13.94 3.11 24.76
C GLU A 587 -15.15 2.32 24.27
N TRP A 588 -15.30 2.21 22.94
CA TRP A 588 -16.39 1.42 22.36
C TRP A 588 -16.31 -0.06 22.77
N LEU A 589 -15.10 -0.65 22.78
CA LEU A 589 -14.89 -2.03 23.24
C LEU A 589 -15.23 -2.20 24.73
N LEU A 590 -14.87 -1.24 25.58
CA LEU A 590 -15.21 -1.30 27.01
C LEU A 590 -16.72 -1.31 27.27
N VAL A 591 -17.50 -0.61 26.44
CA VAL A 591 -18.96 -0.53 26.55
C VAL A 591 -19.63 -1.77 25.93
N HIS A 592 -19.23 -2.17 24.72
CA HIS A 592 -19.99 -3.14 23.92
C HIS A 592 -19.45 -4.57 23.95
N ALA A 593 -18.15 -4.74 24.22
CA ALA A 593 -17.48 -6.03 24.22
C ALA A 593 -16.29 -6.06 25.20
N PRO A 594 -16.51 -5.91 26.52
CA PRO A 594 -15.43 -5.82 27.50
C PRO A 594 -14.55 -7.08 27.55
N THR A 595 -15.10 -8.24 27.18
CA THR A 595 -14.35 -9.50 27.06
C THR A 595 -13.25 -9.45 26.00
N ALA A 596 -13.38 -8.57 25.00
CA ALA A 596 -12.37 -8.36 23.98
C ALA A 596 -11.03 -7.91 24.57
N LEU A 597 -11.09 -7.16 25.67
CA LEU A 597 -9.94 -6.56 26.34
C LEU A 597 -9.46 -7.39 27.55
N GLU A 598 -10.08 -8.53 27.85
CA GLU A 598 -9.57 -9.47 28.85
C GLU A 598 -8.25 -10.05 28.37
N GLU A 599 -7.19 -9.98 29.20
CA GLU A 599 -5.86 -10.51 28.90
C GLU A 599 -5.16 -9.86 27.67
N CYS A 600 -5.69 -8.75 27.16
CA CYS A 600 -5.12 -7.99 26.04
C CYS A 600 -4.16 -6.90 26.56
N CYS A 601 -3.01 -6.77 25.90
CA CYS A 601 -2.12 -5.62 26.06
C CYS A 601 -2.48 -4.54 25.02
N LEU A 602 -2.56 -3.28 25.40
CA LEU A 602 -2.77 -2.16 24.49
C LEU A 602 -1.44 -1.49 24.17
N GLU A 603 -1.05 -1.48 22.89
CA GLU A 603 0.13 -0.76 22.41
C GLU A 603 -0.28 0.60 21.86
N VAL A 604 0.22 1.67 22.46
CA VAL A 604 -0.04 3.05 22.06
C VAL A 604 1.27 3.67 21.61
N SER A 605 1.26 4.45 20.53
CA SER A 605 2.46 5.23 20.18
C SER A 605 2.70 6.29 21.25
N SER A 606 3.93 6.40 21.78
CA SER A 606 4.22 7.19 22.99
C SER A 606 3.91 8.68 22.83
N TRP A 607 3.96 9.22 21.61
CA TRP A 607 3.56 10.59 21.28
C TRP A 607 2.06 10.86 21.46
N ASN A 608 1.22 9.82 21.50
CA ASN A 608 -0.23 9.98 21.72
C ASN A 608 -0.51 10.14 23.22
N TRP A 609 -0.05 11.26 23.78
CA TRP A 609 -0.17 11.56 25.21
C TRP A 609 -1.61 11.51 25.70
N TYR A 610 -2.59 11.87 24.87
CA TYR A 610 -4.01 11.87 25.23
C TYR A 610 -4.52 10.46 25.52
N ILE A 611 -4.21 9.48 24.64
CA ILE A 611 -4.57 8.08 24.87
C ILE A 611 -3.81 7.55 26.10
N CYS A 612 -2.51 7.85 26.21
CA CYS A 612 -1.71 7.42 27.34
C CYS A 612 -2.23 7.97 28.69
N ASP A 613 -2.56 9.26 28.76
CA ASP A 613 -3.12 9.91 29.95
C ASP A 613 -4.51 9.37 30.28
N TRP A 614 -5.36 9.21 29.25
CA TRP A 614 -6.68 8.59 29.42
C TRP A 614 -6.55 7.18 30.00
N LEU A 615 -5.67 6.33 29.46
CA LEU A 615 -5.45 4.96 29.97
C LEU A 615 -4.97 4.96 31.42
N ARG A 616 -4.03 5.84 31.79
CA ARG A 616 -3.55 5.99 33.18
C ARG A 616 -4.68 6.40 34.13
N ARG A 617 -5.53 7.35 33.74
CA ARG A 617 -6.69 7.79 34.54
C ARG A 617 -7.74 6.69 34.71
N HIS A 618 -7.85 5.78 33.75
CA HIS A 618 -8.81 4.65 33.75
C HIS A 618 -8.20 3.34 34.28
N HIS A 619 -7.19 3.43 35.16
CA HIS A 619 -6.60 2.29 35.88
C HIS A 619 -5.93 1.22 34.99
N TRP A 620 -5.44 1.60 33.81
CA TRP A 620 -4.53 0.76 33.04
C TRP A 620 -3.09 0.96 33.54
N LEU A 621 -2.38 -0.15 33.75
CA LEU A 621 -1.00 -0.15 34.21
C LEU A 621 -0.04 -0.18 33.03
N VAL A 622 1.05 0.59 33.12
CA VAL A 622 2.13 0.54 32.14
C VAL A 622 2.93 -0.73 32.37
N CYS A 623 3.05 -1.58 31.34
CA CYS A 623 3.95 -2.72 31.35
C CYS A 623 5.28 -2.28 30.73
N ILE A 624 6.35 -2.31 31.52
CA ILE A 624 7.69 -1.94 31.04
C ILE A 624 8.24 -3.08 30.17
N GLN A 625 8.61 -2.77 28.92
CA GLN A 625 9.93 -3.11 28.38
C GLN A 625 10.25 -2.25 27.16
N GLU A 626 11.27 -1.40 27.31
CA GLU A 626 12.09 -0.91 26.21
C GLU A 626 12.58 -2.10 25.38
N TYR A 627 12.36 -2.12 24.06
CA TYR A 627 13.31 -2.67 23.10
C TYR A 627 13.02 -2.19 21.67
N THR A 628 14.06 -1.66 21.03
CA THR A 628 14.26 -1.46 19.58
C THR A 628 13.42 -0.38 18.88
N GLY A 629 13.94 0.85 18.85
CA GLY A 629 13.74 1.81 17.75
C GLY A 629 12.35 2.41 17.50
N LYS A 630 11.29 1.98 18.21
CA LYS A 630 9.93 2.54 18.11
C LYS A 630 9.46 3.04 19.47
N ALA A 631 9.12 4.33 19.55
CA ALA A 631 8.55 4.95 20.75
C ALA A 631 7.08 4.51 20.95
N VAL A 632 6.88 3.38 21.64
CA VAL A 632 5.56 2.84 22.01
C VAL A 632 5.46 2.59 23.52
N THR A 633 4.27 2.74 24.09
CA THR A 633 3.93 2.45 25.49
C THR A 633 2.89 1.34 25.52
N VAL A 634 3.14 0.29 26.30
CA VAL A 634 2.23 -0.85 26.44
C VAL A 634 1.48 -0.80 27.76
N PHE A 635 0.16 -0.99 27.72
CA PHE A 635 -0.73 -0.94 28.87
C PHE A 635 -1.45 -2.28 29.08
N THR A 636 -1.67 -2.67 30.34
CA THR A 636 -2.51 -3.81 30.72
C THR A 636 -3.57 -3.41 31.74
N LYS A 637 -4.70 -4.11 31.71
CA LYS A 637 -5.80 -3.86 32.66
C LYS A 637 -5.45 -4.48 34.01
N LYS A 638 -5.53 -3.71 35.10
CA LYS A 638 -5.30 -4.21 36.46
C LYS A 638 -6.27 -5.37 36.75
N SER A 639 -5.75 -6.55 37.09
CA SER A 639 -6.59 -7.70 37.46
C SER A 639 -7.28 -7.41 38.80
N SER A 640 -8.56 -7.80 38.92
CA SER A 640 -9.38 -7.58 40.13
C SER A 640 -8.91 -8.36 41.37
N ILE A 641 -7.75 -9.02 41.31
CA ILE A 641 -7.19 -9.91 42.34
C ILE A 641 -6.16 -9.17 43.22
N GLU A 642 -5.74 -7.96 42.85
CA GLU A 642 -4.82 -7.11 43.64
C GLU A 642 -5.48 -5.83 44.19
N MET A 643 -6.65 -5.98 44.81
CA MET A 643 -7.20 -5.06 45.82
C MET A 643 -7.29 -5.81 47.14
#